data_AF-A0A8J2JR66-F1
#
_entry.id   AF-A0A8J2JR66-F1
#
_cell.length_a   1.000
_cell.length_b   1.000
_cell.length_c   1.000
_cell.angle_alpha   90.00
_cell.angle_beta   90.00
_cell.angle_gamma   90.00
#
_symmetry.space_group_name_H-M   'P 1'
#
loop_
_entity.id
_entity.type
_entity.pdbx_description
1 polymer ?
#
loop_
_entity_poly.entity_id
_entity_poly.type
_entity_poly.pdbx_seq_one_letter_code
_entity_poly.pdbx_strand_id
1 'polypeptide(L)'
;MALLLICRRASSSPGALNGIRFAHLPVIYASDALRHNVRYIRTSGVGNEPYDTAQVRKNSASASLAIPQIRDIEEKHRDVGAIALESTHNKKDFSLKNEALKEKVIIQALTFMTKTFDVLTLPLYAVLHQPWKKQALNRGKKAVLVDEARQEWGSREVFVKSPIHEEFDQFNIDTLDKLFTRAIEKHGDRKCLGSREVLGVHEVEDHMGKLVKKYDLGEYNWLTYTDLKNVTSKLNQGMRHLGLKPKQRIAIFAETRAEWLVTAVAAFQLNLPIVTVFATLGDEGVIHALNETEVTCLFTSEELMGRCSSIAEKVPCLANVVCINSSKDKLEELSATPFPKRIQLNSLSSLASSGESQLAPEESMELKPQREDTAIIMYTSGSTGVPKGVVISHWNLVCALKAITDSLASFGDPREDDCYIAYLPLAHALELLCEAMCLLQGVQIGYSSPLTLTDKSLAVKDGCKGDATLLKPTVLGSVPLVLERILKGIQMKISERGNEASIVFDFFSKYKINWTRLGYETPLVDRIFFKPIRELVGGKVRLVICGGAPLAVQTHEFMRALLGCPVLQGYGLTETTASGLFSIGEDLTAGRVGGPITCTNIRLINWEEGGYRVTDKPYPRGEIYLGGDNVAMGYFKKPESTDFFVENGKRWVQTGDIAEVHPDGAFRIIDRKKDLVKLSSGEYISLGKIESILKTSPFVENLCVYADPYFSYPVAVVVTSQAQVESVAAKLGKGGEKYVHLVKDPVIVKAVLSAIQKQANLLKLEKHEIPQQIHICPEIWMPQSGLVTAAFKIKRNNVYKQFHQEIQDMLRNA
;
A
#
# COMPACT_ATOMS: atom_id res chain seq x y z
N MET A 1 8.91 -7.31 31.91
CA MET A 1 9.57 -8.28 32.82
C MET A 1 8.94 -8.28 34.22
N ALA A 2 8.72 -7.12 34.86
CA ALA A 2 8.04 -7.03 36.18
C ALA A 2 6.58 -7.58 36.19
N LEU A 3 5.83 -7.45 35.09
CA LEU A 3 4.46 -7.99 34.97
C LEU A 3 4.39 -9.52 34.76
N LEU A 4 5.39 -10.13 34.11
CA LEU A 4 5.51 -11.60 34.02
C LEU A 4 5.84 -12.23 35.37
N LEU A 5 6.54 -11.49 36.25
CA LEU A 5 6.82 -11.89 37.62
C LEU A 5 5.57 -11.82 38.53
N ILE A 6 4.67 -10.86 38.30
CA ILE A 6 3.38 -10.79 39.02
C ILE A 6 2.46 -11.94 38.61
N CYS A 7 2.40 -12.28 37.32
CA CYS A 7 1.62 -13.43 36.84
C CYS A 7 2.21 -14.77 37.31
N ARG A 8 3.54 -14.90 37.42
CA ARG A 8 4.20 -16.11 37.99
C ARG A 8 3.96 -16.29 39.50
N ARG A 9 3.82 -15.20 40.27
CA ARG A 9 3.51 -15.28 41.71
C ARG A 9 2.05 -15.63 41.99
N ALA A 10 1.12 -15.30 41.09
CA ALA A 10 -0.28 -15.71 41.22
C ALA A 10 -0.49 -17.21 40.92
N SER A 11 0.40 -17.84 40.16
CA SER A 11 0.32 -19.27 39.82
C SER A 11 0.92 -20.23 40.86
N SER A 12 1.52 -19.74 41.95
CA SER A 12 2.35 -20.56 42.86
C SER A 12 1.78 -20.77 44.28
N SER A 13 0.49 -20.50 44.55
CA SER A 13 -0.13 -20.83 45.84
C SER A 13 -1.58 -21.30 45.66
N PRO A 14 -1.87 -22.61 45.79
CA PRO A 14 -3.23 -23.15 45.70
C PRO A 14 -4.10 -22.95 46.95
N GLY A 15 -3.67 -22.14 47.95
CA GLY A 15 -4.25 -22.16 49.29
C GLY A 15 -4.95 -20.90 49.80
N ALA A 16 -4.95 -19.78 49.06
CA ALA A 16 -5.37 -18.47 49.60
C ALA A 16 -6.66 -17.89 49.00
N LEU A 17 -7.54 -18.71 48.42
CA LEU A 17 -8.79 -18.25 47.79
C LEU A 17 -10.09 -18.67 48.53
N ASN A 18 -10.01 -19.25 49.72
CA ASN A 18 -11.19 -19.58 50.54
C ASN A 18 -11.47 -18.53 51.62
N GLY A 19 -11.60 -17.26 51.25
CA GLY A 19 -11.83 -16.21 52.25
C GLY A 19 -12.26 -14.82 51.79
N ILE A 20 -12.64 -14.61 50.52
CA ILE A 20 -13.12 -13.29 50.07
C ILE A 20 -14.56 -13.42 49.58
N ARG A 21 -15.51 -13.07 50.46
CA ARG A 21 -16.90 -12.80 50.07
C ARG A 21 -16.92 -11.54 49.20
N PHE A 22 -17.21 -11.68 47.92
CA PHE A 22 -17.53 -10.54 47.05
C PHE A 22 -18.90 -9.98 47.46
N ALA A 23 -18.90 -8.79 48.05
CA ALA A 23 -20.11 -8.01 48.23
C ALA A 23 -20.65 -7.59 46.86
N HIS A 24 -21.90 -7.94 46.57
CA HIS A 24 -22.67 -7.36 45.48
C HIS A 24 -22.82 -5.86 45.70
N LEU A 25 -22.35 -5.04 44.76
CA LEU A 25 -22.74 -3.63 44.63
C LEU A 25 -23.11 -3.34 43.16
N PRO A 26 -24.20 -2.58 42.90
CA PRO A 26 -24.86 -2.58 41.61
C PRO A 26 -24.25 -1.60 40.63
N VAL A 27 -24.34 -1.97 39.36
CA VAL A 27 -24.10 -1.17 38.16
C VAL A 27 -25.06 0.02 38.12
N ILE A 28 -24.58 1.22 38.43
CA ILE A 28 -25.19 2.49 38.02
C ILE A 28 -24.04 3.45 37.73
N TYR A 29 -23.67 3.63 36.46
CA TYR A 29 -23.03 4.81 35.85
C TYR A 29 -22.60 4.46 34.42
N ALA A 30 -23.58 4.07 33.61
CA ALA A 30 -23.46 4.04 32.15
C ALA A 30 -24.78 4.43 31.44
N SER A 31 -25.86 4.67 32.19
CA SER A 31 -27.14 5.13 31.64
C SER A 31 -27.29 6.65 31.57
N ASP A 32 -26.45 7.44 32.27
CA ASP A 32 -26.66 8.89 32.38
C ASP A 32 -26.00 9.70 31.26
N ALA A 33 -24.96 9.16 30.61
CA ALA A 33 -24.41 9.75 29.38
C ALA A 33 -25.33 9.53 28.15
N LEU A 34 -26.15 8.46 28.17
CA LEU A 34 -27.15 8.19 27.13
C LEU A 34 -28.48 8.91 27.38
N ARG A 35 -28.81 9.30 28.62
CA ARG A 35 -30.01 10.10 28.93
C ARG A 35 -29.84 11.60 28.67
N HIS A 36 -28.62 12.14 28.72
CA HIS A 36 -28.37 13.54 28.36
C HIS A 36 -28.39 13.82 26.85
N ASN A 37 -28.06 12.84 26.01
CA ASN A 37 -28.14 12.98 24.55
C ASN A 37 -29.56 12.80 23.96
N VAL A 38 -30.55 12.38 24.76
CA VAL A 38 -31.96 12.28 24.32
C VAL A 38 -32.77 13.52 24.75
N ARG A 39 -32.24 14.38 25.64
CA ARG A 39 -32.91 15.63 26.05
C ARG A 39 -32.69 16.81 25.10
N TYR A 40 -31.69 16.76 24.23
CA TYR A 40 -31.40 17.82 23.25
C TYR A 40 -32.10 17.64 21.89
N ILE A 41 -32.86 16.55 21.69
CA ILE A 41 -33.66 16.28 20.48
C ILE A 41 -35.17 16.50 20.75
N ARG A 42 -35.55 17.04 21.92
CA ARG A 42 -36.96 17.23 22.33
C ARG A 42 -37.46 18.68 22.37
N THR A 43 -36.77 19.60 21.72
CA THR A 43 -37.25 20.99 21.51
C THR A 43 -37.16 21.38 20.03
N SER A 44 -37.91 20.67 19.19
CA SER A 44 -38.43 21.17 17.91
C SER A 44 -39.57 20.24 17.51
N GLY A 45 -40.81 20.72 17.60
CA GLY A 45 -42.01 19.91 17.46
C GLY A 45 -42.31 19.43 16.04
N VAL A 46 -43.11 18.37 15.96
CA VAL A 46 -44.44 18.26 15.29
C VAL A 46 -44.67 16.78 14.90
N GLY A 47 -45.83 16.23 15.29
CA GLY A 47 -46.44 15.03 14.67
C GLY A 47 -46.74 13.86 15.62
N ASN A 48 -48.03 13.61 15.89
CA ASN A 48 -48.60 12.56 16.74
C ASN A 48 -48.74 11.20 16.02
N GLU A 49 -48.48 10.08 16.71
CA GLU A 49 -49.30 8.84 16.75
C GLU A 49 -48.74 7.83 17.79
N PRO A 50 -49.57 7.06 18.54
CA PRO A 50 -49.11 6.22 19.67
C PRO A 50 -48.83 4.75 19.29
N TYR A 51 -47.72 4.21 19.83
CA TYR A 51 -47.30 2.81 19.69
C TYR A 51 -47.81 1.92 20.85
N ASP A 52 -48.39 0.76 20.52
CA ASP A 52 -49.03 -0.21 21.41
C ASP A 52 -48.02 -1.17 22.09
N THR A 53 -48.08 -1.26 23.42
CA THR A 53 -47.21 -2.05 24.30
C THR A 53 -47.68 -3.49 24.59
N ALA A 54 -48.69 -4.00 23.90
CA ALA A 54 -49.24 -5.34 24.16
C ALA A 54 -48.45 -6.52 23.52
N GLN A 55 -47.59 -6.29 22.53
CA GLN A 55 -46.94 -7.39 21.78
C GLN A 55 -45.66 -7.95 22.43
N VAL A 56 -45.04 -7.26 23.38
CA VAL A 56 -43.74 -7.65 23.96
C VAL A 56 -43.88 -8.60 25.16
N ARG A 57 -45.09 -8.77 25.71
CA ARG A 57 -45.34 -9.63 26.88
C ARG A 57 -45.68 -11.09 26.56
N LYS A 58 -45.72 -11.50 25.28
CA LYS A 58 -46.08 -12.88 24.88
C LYS A 58 -44.92 -13.83 24.57
N ASN A 59 -43.67 -13.37 24.51
CA ASN A 59 -42.54 -14.23 24.12
C ASN A 59 -41.61 -14.67 25.27
N SER A 60 -42.01 -14.47 26.53
CA SER A 60 -41.20 -14.84 27.71
C SER A 60 -41.81 -15.96 28.56
N ALA A 61 -42.72 -16.77 28.00
CA ALA A 61 -43.40 -17.85 28.72
C ALA A 61 -43.50 -19.13 27.88
N SER A 62 -42.37 -19.70 27.48
CA SER A 62 -42.31 -21.05 26.90
C SER A 62 -40.88 -21.60 26.92
N ALA A 63 -40.34 -21.92 28.10
CA ALA A 63 -39.16 -22.78 28.24
C ALA A 63 -38.92 -23.23 29.70
N SER A 64 -39.87 -23.97 30.29
CA SER A 64 -39.61 -24.74 31.51
C SER A 64 -40.71 -25.78 31.72
N LEU A 65 -40.44 -27.05 31.36
CA LEU A 65 -41.08 -28.31 31.78
C LEU A 65 -40.35 -29.44 31.02
N ALA A 66 -39.39 -30.14 31.63
CA ALA A 66 -39.49 -31.36 32.45
C ALA A 66 -39.60 -32.69 31.63
N ILE A 67 -38.56 -33.52 31.76
CA ILE A 67 -38.29 -34.91 31.30
C ILE A 67 -39.16 -35.92 32.12
N PRO A 68 -39.66 -37.11 31.66
CA PRO A 68 -38.84 -38.27 31.23
C PRO A 68 -39.44 -39.32 30.25
N GLN A 69 -38.55 -40.11 29.62
CA GLN A 69 -38.54 -41.59 29.50
C GLN A 69 -37.77 -42.05 28.25
N ILE A 70 -36.82 -42.97 28.42
CA ILE A 70 -36.70 -44.26 27.70
C ILE A 70 -35.50 -45.00 28.30
N ARG A 71 -35.84 -46.06 29.04
CA ARG A 71 -35.00 -47.22 29.35
C ARG A 71 -35.09 -48.17 28.16
N ASP A 72 -34.08 -49.04 28.07
CA ASP A 72 -33.94 -50.21 27.19
C ASP A 72 -33.28 -49.93 25.83
N ILE A 73 -31.97 -50.15 25.77
CA ILE A 73 -31.36 -51.33 25.15
C ILE A 73 -29.86 -51.30 25.54
N GLU A 74 -29.54 -51.90 26.68
CA GLU A 74 -28.20 -52.40 26.97
C GLU A 74 -28.32 -53.93 27.06
N GLU A 75 -27.91 -54.62 26.00
CA GLU A 75 -27.14 -55.86 26.07
C GLU A 75 -26.87 -56.38 24.66
N LYS A 76 -25.64 -56.18 24.16
CA LYS A 76 -24.74 -57.28 23.76
C LYS A 76 -23.52 -56.79 22.97
N HIS A 77 -22.39 -57.39 23.35
CA HIS A 77 -21.11 -57.55 22.63
C HIS A 77 -19.98 -56.52 22.83
N ARG A 78 -19.09 -56.92 23.76
CA ARG A 78 -17.61 -56.86 23.75
C ARG A 78 -16.97 -56.24 22.50
N ASP A 79 -16.07 -55.28 22.70
CA ASP A 79 -14.63 -55.56 22.58
C ASP A 79 -13.74 -54.45 23.17
N VAL A 80 -12.60 -54.90 23.70
CA VAL A 80 -11.62 -54.13 24.45
C VAL A 80 -10.80 -53.27 23.48
N GLY A 81 -11.16 -51.99 23.31
CA GLY A 81 -10.42 -51.08 22.42
C GLY A 81 -10.76 -49.57 22.50
N ALA A 82 -11.61 -49.12 23.42
CA ALA A 82 -12.15 -47.75 23.40
C ALA A 82 -11.60 -46.77 24.45
N ILE A 83 -10.81 -47.21 25.44
CA ILE A 83 -10.43 -46.36 26.59
C ILE A 83 -9.25 -45.40 26.26
N ALA A 84 -8.51 -45.62 25.17
CA ALA A 84 -7.40 -44.76 24.78
C ALA A 84 -7.81 -43.54 23.92
N LEU A 85 -8.92 -43.62 23.18
CA LEU A 85 -9.40 -42.55 22.29
C LEU A 85 -10.30 -41.53 23.00
N GLU A 86 -11.11 -41.94 24.00
CA GLU A 86 -11.89 -40.99 24.80
C GLU A 86 -11.02 -40.16 25.77
N SER A 87 -9.93 -40.74 26.29
CA SER A 87 -9.02 -39.99 27.19
C SER A 87 -8.20 -38.91 26.48
N THR A 88 -7.91 -39.10 25.19
CA THR A 88 -7.18 -38.12 24.37
C THR A 88 -8.11 -37.02 23.84
N HIS A 89 -9.38 -37.34 23.54
CA HIS A 89 -10.39 -36.33 23.20
C HIS A 89 -10.76 -35.45 24.41
N ASN A 90 -11.00 -36.04 25.59
CA ASN A 90 -11.28 -35.29 26.81
C ASN A 90 -10.10 -34.43 27.29
N LYS A 91 -8.85 -34.90 27.11
CA LYS A 91 -7.65 -34.09 27.43
C LYS A 91 -7.50 -32.89 26.49
N LYS A 92 -7.78 -33.03 25.19
CA LYS A 92 -7.77 -31.90 24.24
C LYS A 92 -8.88 -30.91 24.54
N ASP A 93 -10.10 -31.36 24.84
CA ASP A 93 -11.22 -30.48 25.20
C ASP A 93 -11.01 -29.78 26.55
N PHE A 94 -10.38 -30.44 27.52
CA PHE A 94 -10.02 -29.84 28.80
C PHE A 94 -8.88 -28.81 28.65
N SER A 95 -7.89 -29.11 27.80
CA SER A 95 -6.80 -28.17 27.47
C SER A 95 -7.31 -26.94 26.74
N LEU A 96 -8.19 -27.10 25.75
CA LEU A 96 -8.82 -26.00 25.01
C LEU A 96 -9.71 -25.14 25.92
N LYS A 97 -10.47 -25.76 26.83
CA LYS A 97 -11.27 -25.03 27.84
C LYS A 97 -10.38 -24.25 28.81
N ASN A 98 -9.24 -24.80 29.22
CA ASN A 98 -8.29 -24.10 30.10
C ASN A 98 -7.57 -22.95 29.38
N GLU A 99 -7.20 -23.11 28.11
CA GLU A 99 -6.66 -22.01 27.30
C GLU A 99 -7.69 -20.90 27.10
N ALA A 100 -8.93 -21.23 26.75
CA ALA A 100 -10.01 -20.25 26.60
C ALA A 100 -10.33 -19.53 27.93
N LEU A 101 -10.25 -20.24 29.07
CA LEU A 101 -10.43 -19.64 30.38
C LEU A 101 -9.27 -18.68 30.70
N LYS A 102 -8.03 -19.09 30.41
CA LYS A 102 -6.82 -18.27 30.60
C LYS A 102 -6.88 -17.00 29.74
N GLU A 103 -7.28 -17.11 28.48
CA GLU A 103 -7.50 -15.97 27.58
C GLU A 103 -8.52 -15.00 28.18
N LYS A 104 -9.68 -15.50 28.64
CA LYS A 104 -10.70 -14.68 29.30
C LYS A 104 -10.17 -13.95 30.53
N VAL A 105 -9.40 -14.63 31.39
CA VAL A 105 -8.81 -14.04 32.59
C VAL A 105 -7.82 -12.93 32.22
N ILE A 106 -6.96 -13.16 31.23
CA ILE A 106 -6.01 -12.15 30.73
C ILE A 106 -6.78 -10.92 30.21
N ILE A 107 -7.78 -11.13 29.35
CA ILE A 107 -8.58 -10.04 28.77
C ILE A 107 -9.31 -9.26 29.87
N GLN A 108 -9.89 -9.92 30.88
CA GLN A 108 -10.56 -9.26 32.00
C GLN A 108 -9.58 -8.42 32.84
N ALA A 109 -8.39 -8.96 33.13
CA ALA A 109 -7.36 -8.22 33.87
C ALA A 109 -6.88 -6.99 33.09
N LEU A 110 -6.63 -7.14 31.78
CA LEU A 110 -6.25 -6.02 30.90
C LEU A 110 -7.37 -4.98 30.80
N THR A 111 -8.63 -5.41 30.75
CA THR A 111 -9.80 -4.51 30.71
C THR A 111 -9.94 -3.71 32.00
N PHE A 112 -9.78 -4.36 33.16
CA PHE A 112 -9.82 -3.68 34.45
C PHE A 112 -8.68 -2.65 34.58
N MET A 113 -7.47 -3.04 34.16
CA MET A 113 -6.30 -2.17 34.17
C MET A 113 -6.48 -0.96 33.26
N THR A 114 -6.88 -1.15 32.01
CA THR A 114 -7.09 -0.07 31.05
C THR A 114 -8.22 0.86 31.46
N LYS A 115 -9.34 0.34 31.98
CA LYS A 115 -10.41 1.19 32.51
C LYS A 115 -9.97 2.05 33.69
N THR A 116 -9.20 1.47 34.63
CA THR A 116 -8.66 2.22 35.76
C THR A 116 -7.71 3.32 35.28
N PHE A 117 -6.85 2.98 34.32
CA PHE A 117 -5.95 3.91 33.67
C PHE A 117 -6.69 5.05 32.94
N ASP A 118 -7.76 4.72 32.21
CA ASP A 118 -8.61 5.68 31.49
C ASP A 118 -9.25 6.67 32.46
N VAL A 119 -9.82 6.19 33.57
CA VAL A 119 -10.42 7.06 34.60
C VAL A 119 -9.40 8.06 35.15
N LEU A 120 -8.16 7.63 35.37
CA LEU A 120 -7.09 8.49 35.90
C LEU A 120 -6.52 9.46 34.87
N THR A 121 -6.38 9.05 33.61
CA THR A 121 -5.68 9.83 32.58
C THR A 121 -6.60 10.66 31.69
N LEU A 122 -7.87 10.29 31.56
CA LEU A 122 -8.81 10.93 30.64
C LEU A 122 -8.99 12.44 30.90
N PRO A 123 -9.10 12.94 32.15
CA PRO A 123 -9.20 14.39 32.37
C PRO A 123 -7.97 15.13 31.86
N LEU A 124 -6.78 14.59 32.14
CA LEU A 124 -5.52 15.17 31.69
C LEU A 124 -5.38 15.11 30.16
N TYR A 125 -5.67 13.96 29.55
CA TYR A 125 -5.59 13.77 28.10
C TYR A 125 -6.66 14.57 27.35
N ALA A 126 -7.83 14.79 27.92
CA ALA A 126 -8.83 15.67 27.33
C ALA A 126 -8.30 17.11 27.21
N VAL A 127 -7.65 17.62 28.27
CA VAL A 127 -7.06 18.98 28.25
C VAL A 127 -5.86 19.06 27.30
N LEU A 128 -4.97 18.06 27.32
CA LEU A 128 -3.75 18.06 26.52
C LEU A 128 -4.02 17.81 25.02
N HIS A 129 -4.81 16.80 24.68
CA HIS A 129 -5.01 16.39 23.29
C HIS A 129 -6.10 17.19 22.59
N GLN A 130 -7.03 17.81 23.33
CA GLN A 130 -8.17 18.56 22.80
C GLN A 130 -8.90 17.81 21.68
N PRO A 131 -9.38 16.58 21.95
CA PRO A 131 -9.95 15.66 20.95
C PRO A 131 -11.13 16.27 20.18
N TRP A 132 -11.89 17.19 20.80
CA TRP A 132 -12.98 17.91 20.14
C TRP A 132 -12.49 18.76 18.95
N LYS A 133 -11.27 19.31 18.99
CA LYS A 133 -10.68 20.02 17.84
C LYS A 133 -10.33 19.05 16.71
N LYS A 134 -9.68 17.94 17.03
CA LYS A 134 -9.39 16.87 16.05
C LYS A 134 -10.68 16.31 15.43
N GLN A 135 -11.72 16.10 16.23
CA GLN A 135 -13.04 15.68 15.75
C GLN A 135 -13.72 16.74 14.88
N ALA A 136 -13.61 18.02 15.21
CA ALA A 136 -14.14 19.10 14.40
C ALA A 136 -13.45 19.15 13.03
N LEU A 137 -12.12 19.07 12.99
CA LEU A 137 -11.34 19.00 11.75
C LEU A 137 -11.67 17.74 10.94
N ASN A 138 -11.79 16.59 11.59
CA ASN A 138 -12.23 15.34 10.97
C ASN A 138 -13.65 15.44 10.38
N ARG A 139 -14.53 16.28 10.91
CA ARG A 139 -15.88 16.53 10.36
C ARG A 139 -15.93 17.66 9.35
N GLY A 140 -14.83 18.39 9.16
CA GLY A 140 -14.73 19.45 8.16
C GLY A 140 -15.02 18.93 6.75
N LYS A 141 -15.43 19.81 5.85
CA LYS A 141 -15.61 19.47 4.43
C LYS A 141 -14.24 19.16 3.81
N LYS A 142 -14.19 18.18 2.91
CA LYS A 142 -13.02 17.78 2.11
C LYS A 142 -13.18 18.22 0.66
N ALA A 143 -14.43 18.37 0.23
CA ALA A 143 -14.80 18.88 -1.08
C ALA A 143 -16.10 19.66 -0.97
N VAL A 144 -16.31 20.56 -1.92
CA VAL A 144 -17.57 21.25 -2.16
C VAL A 144 -18.07 20.93 -3.56
N LEU A 145 -19.39 20.91 -3.72
CA LEU A 145 -20.03 20.77 -5.01
C LEU A 145 -20.00 22.14 -5.69
N VAL A 146 -19.20 22.25 -6.76
CA VAL A 146 -18.96 23.49 -7.51
C VAL A 146 -20.01 23.67 -8.61
N ASP A 147 -20.50 22.57 -9.18
CA ASP A 147 -21.60 22.56 -10.15
C ASP A 147 -22.54 21.38 -9.85
N GLU A 148 -23.73 21.70 -9.34
CA GLU A 148 -24.77 20.70 -9.03
C GLU A 148 -25.27 19.94 -10.26
N ALA A 149 -25.44 20.63 -11.39
CA ALA A 149 -26.01 20.04 -12.60
C ALA A 149 -25.03 19.03 -13.23
N ARG A 150 -23.73 19.31 -13.15
CA ARG A 150 -22.68 18.43 -13.66
C ARG A 150 -22.12 17.45 -12.63
N GLN A 151 -22.60 17.52 -11.39
CA GLN A 151 -22.04 16.78 -10.26
C GLN A 151 -20.52 17.01 -10.15
N GLU A 152 -20.07 18.26 -10.34
CA GLU A 152 -18.66 18.64 -10.32
C GLU A 152 -18.24 19.07 -8.92
N TRP A 153 -17.31 18.34 -8.32
CA TRP A 153 -16.73 18.58 -7.01
C TRP A 153 -15.35 19.24 -7.14
N GLY A 154 -15.00 20.08 -6.19
CA GLY A 154 -13.71 20.74 -6.09
C GLY A 154 -13.33 21.03 -4.65
N SER A 155 -12.08 21.43 -4.43
CA SER A 155 -11.55 21.66 -3.08
C SER A 155 -10.81 22.98 -2.90
N ARG A 156 -10.78 23.84 -3.93
CA ARG A 156 -10.13 25.16 -3.85
C ARG A 156 -10.68 26.05 -2.75
N GLU A 157 -11.94 25.91 -2.40
CA GLU A 157 -12.59 26.66 -1.32
C GLU A 157 -12.38 26.02 0.07
N VAL A 158 -11.84 24.80 0.11
CA VAL A 158 -11.62 24.01 1.33
C VAL A 158 -10.18 24.15 1.81
N PHE A 159 -9.22 24.17 0.89
CA PHE A 159 -7.80 24.23 1.21
C PHE A 159 -7.26 25.66 1.15
N VAL A 160 -6.39 25.97 2.11
CA VAL A 160 -5.54 27.16 2.06
C VAL A 160 -4.25 26.79 1.33
N LYS A 161 -3.75 27.70 0.50
CA LYS A 161 -2.44 27.54 -0.14
C LYS A 161 -1.37 27.37 0.93
N SER A 162 -0.51 26.37 0.77
CA SER A 162 0.64 26.22 1.65
C SER A 162 1.68 27.32 1.39
N PRO A 163 2.57 27.65 2.35
CA PRO A 163 3.69 28.55 2.10
C PRO A 163 4.58 28.09 0.93
N ILE A 164 4.69 26.77 0.72
CA ILE A 164 5.43 26.19 -0.40
C ILE A 164 4.68 26.45 -1.72
N HIS A 165 3.36 26.36 -1.74
CA HIS A 165 2.55 26.71 -2.91
C HIS A 165 2.75 28.19 -3.29
N GLU A 166 2.74 29.09 -2.29
CA GLU A 166 3.01 30.52 -2.51
C GLU A 166 4.41 30.75 -3.08
N GLU A 167 5.40 29.98 -2.64
CA GLU A 167 6.76 29.99 -3.20
C GLU A 167 6.77 29.63 -4.70
N PHE A 168 5.96 28.64 -5.13
CA PHE A 168 5.83 28.32 -6.56
C PHE A 168 5.29 29.50 -7.36
N ASP A 169 4.29 30.21 -6.81
CA ASP A 169 3.70 31.40 -7.44
C ASP A 169 4.72 32.56 -7.50
N GLN A 170 5.42 32.82 -6.40
CA GLN A 170 6.37 33.92 -6.28
C GLN A 170 7.57 33.78 -7.23
N PHE A 171 8.12 32.57 -7.34
CA PHE A 171 9.30 32.30 -8.18
C PHE A 171 8.95 31.80 -9.58
N ASN A 172 7.66 31.77 -9.93
CA ASN A 172 7.15 31.26 -11.21
C ASN A 172 7.75 29.89 -11.58
N ILE A 173 7.69 28.96 -10.63
CA ILE A 173 8.15 27.58 -10.80
C ILE A 173 7.09 26.86 -11.63
N ASP A 174 7.38 26.69 -12.92
CA ASP A 174 6.49 26.07 -13.91
C ASP A 174 7.14 24.87 -14.64
N THR A 175 8.41 24.60 -14.35
CA THR A 175 9.15 23.43 -14.83
C THR A 175 9.91 22.72 -13.73
N LEU A 176 10.24 21.45 -14.01
CA LEU A 176 11.08 20.65 -13.11
C LEU A 176 12.50 21.21 -13.01
N ASP A 177 13.06 21.78 -14.08
CA ASP A 177 14.37 22.47 -14.05
C ASP A 177 14.36 23.61 -13.02
N LYS A 178 13.36 24.49 -13.08
CA LYS A 178 13.20 25.58 -12.10
C LYS A 178 13.00 25.05 -10.67
N LEU A 179 12.19 23.99 -10.52
CA LEU A 179 11.95 23.35 -9.22
C LEU A 179 13.25 22.83 -8.60
N PHE A 180 14.07 22.09 -9.38
CA PHE A 180 15.33 21.55 -8.89
C PHE A 180 16.36 22.64 -8.61
N THR A 181 16.44 23.65 -9.49
CA THR A 181 17.31 24.81 -9.28
C THR A 181 16.98 25.50 -7.95
N ARG A 182 15.69 25.73 -7.69
CA ARG A 182 15.23 26.33 -6.43
C ARG A 182 15.52 25.45 -5.22
N ALA A 183 15.32 24.14 -5.31
CA ALA A 183 15.64 23.20 -4.23
C ALA A 183 17.13 23.22 -3.87
N ILE A 184 18.01 23.24 -4.87
CA ILE A 184 19.47 23.33 -4.69
C ILE A 184 19.85 24.64 -3.99
N GLU A 185 19.30 25.77 -4.45
CA GLU A 185 19.55 27.09 -3.83
C GLU A 185 19.07 27.16 -2.37
N LYS A 186 17.96 26.50 -2.05
CA LYS A 186 17.35 26.52 -0.71
C LYS A 186 18.08 25.64 0.29
N HIS A 187 18.56 24.47 -0.13
CA HIS A 187 19.04 23.42 0.78
C HIS A 187 20.57 23.24 0.79
N GLY A 188 21.28 23.65 -0.26
CA GLY A 188 22.75 23.71 -0.29
C GLY A 188 23.46 22.41 0.16
N ASP A 189 24.21 22.47 1.25
CA ASP A 189 25.02 21.33 1.73
C ASP A 189 24.23 20.30 2.55
N ARG A 190 22.90 20.40 2.60
CA ARG A 190 22.05 19.38 3.24
C ARG A 190 22.15 18.05 2.50
N LYS A 191 22.02 16.95 3.24
CA LYS A 191 21.94 15.59 2.68
C LYS A 191 20.74 15.48 1.76
N CYS A 192 20.96 14.95 0.57
CA CYS A 192 19.97 14.84 -0.49
C CYS A 192 19.67 13.38 -0.82
N LEU A 193 20.62 12.66 -1.42
CA LEU A 193 20.44 11.29 -1.91
C LEU A 193 21.42 10.34 -1.21
N GLY A 194 20.90 9.28 -0.60
CA GLY A 194 21.66 8.29 0.14
C GLY A 194 21.59 6.93 -0.53
N SER A 195 22.74 6.36 -0.87
CA SER A 195 22.86 5.00 -1.41
C SER A 195 23.63 4.11 -0.44
N ARG A 196 23.23 2.85 -0.35
CA ARG A 196 23.86 1.89 0.56
C ARG A 196 25.08 1.23 -0.07
N GLU A 197 26.17 1.14 0.69
CA GLU A 197 27.35 0.39 0.28
C GLU A 197 27.08 -1.12 0.27
N VAL A 198 27.45 -1.79 -0.81
CA VAL A 198 27.40 -3.26 -0.92
C VAL A 198 28.81 -3.80 -0.74
N LEU A 199 29.09 -4.36 0.43
CA LEU A 199 30.40 -4.91 0.81
C LEU A 199 30.64 -6.29 0.19
N GLY A 200 29.58 -7.04 -0.08
CA GLY A 200 29.66 -8.38 -0.66
C GLY A 200 28.31 -8.94 -1.09
N VAL A 201 28.34 -9.93 -1.98
CA VAL A 201 27.16 -10.67 -2.47
C VAL A 201 27.40 -12.15 -2.24
N HIS A 202 26.44 -12.82 -1.62
CA HIS A 202 26.47 -14.25 -1.34
C HIS A 202 25.28 -14.93 -2.00
N GLU A 203 25.52 -16.04 -2.70
CA GLU A 203 24.44 -16.86 -3.26
C GLU A 203 24.12 -17.98 -2.29
N VAL A 204 22.86 -18.04 -1.84
CA VAL A 204 22.35 -19.06 -0.94
C VAL A 204 21.20 -19.76 -1.63
N GLU A 205 21.23 -21.09 -1.64
CA GLU A 205 20.13 -21.89 -2.17
C GLU A 205 18.92 -21.78 -1.23
N ASP A 206 17.77 -21.41 -1.78
CA ASP A 206 16.51 -21.39 -1.04
C ASP A 206 15.92 -22.80 -0.88
N HIS A 207 14.84 -22.91 -0.12
CA HIS A 207 14.17 -24.18 0.15
C HIS A 207 13.51 -24.82 -1.09
N MET A 208 13.46 -24.10 -2.22
CA MET A 208 13.00 -24.58 -3.53
C MET A 208 14.16 -25.01 -4.44
N GLY A 209 15.41 -24.95 -3.98
CA GLY A 209 16.59 -25.25 -4.78
C GLY A 209 17.04 -24.10 -5.69
N LYS A 210 16.53 -22.88 -5.46
CA LYS A 210 16.84 -21.71 -6.27
C LYS A 210 17.86 -20.83 -5.58
N LEU A 211 18.90 -20.41 -6.31
CA LEU A 211 19.90 -19.49 -5.79
C LEU A 211 19.29 -18.10 -5.56
N VAL A 212 19.33 -17.64 -4.31
CA VAL A 212 18.92 -16.31 -3.88
C VAL A 212 20.16 -15.51 -3.45
N LYS A 213 20.27 -14.28 -3.94
CA LYS A 213 21.35 -13.36 -3.58
C LYS A 213 21.06 -12.71 -2.22
N LYS A 214 21.99 -12.85 -1.28
CA LYS A 214 22.05 -12.11 -0.02
C LYS A 214 23.19 -11.10 -0.06
N TYR A 215 22.91 -9.86 0.31
CA TYR A 215 23.87 -8.76 0.32
C TYR A 215 24.44 -8.56 1.72
N ASP A 216 25.76 -8.38 1.78
CA ASP A 216 26.46 -7.80 2.92
C ASP A 216 26.47 -6.28 2.74
N LEU A 217 25.69 -5.59 3.56
CA LEU A 217 25.34 -4.19 3.34
C LEU A 217 25.97 -3.30 4.42
N GLY A 218 26.77 -2.34 3.97
CA GLY A 218 27.45 -1.34 4.81
C GLY A 218 26.57 -0.15 5.17
N GLU A 219 27.23 1.00 5.35
CA GLU A 219 26.62 2.28 5.71
C GLU A 219 26.06 3.03 4.49
N TYR A 220 25.33 4.12 4.73
CA TYR A 220 24.81 5.00 3.68
C TYR A 220 25.82 6.08 3.31
N ASN A 221 26.09 6.17 2.01
CA ASN A 221 26.86 7.25 1.40
C ASN A 221 25.90 8.32 0.86
N TRP A 222 26.11 9.58 1.24
CA TRP A 222 25.19 10.67 0.96
C TRP A 222 25.78 11.68 -0.02
N LEU A 223 25.01 12.04 -1.03
CA LEU A 223 25.19 13.24 -1.84
C LEU A 223 24.45 14.40 -1.18
N THR A 224 25.07 15.57 -1.12
CA THR A 224 24.41 16.83 -0.77
C THR A 224 23.65 17.42 -1.97
N TYR A 225 22.83 18.47 -1.78
CA TYR A 225 22.25 19.18 -2.92
C TYR A 225 23.33 19.88 -3.77
N THR A 226 24.41 20.35 -3.14
CA THR A 226 25.60 20.87 -3.83
C THR A 226 26.27 19.78 -4.68
N ASP A 227 26.44 18.57 -4.15
CA ASP A 227 26.98 17.44 -4.93
C ASP A 227 26.06 17.07 -6.09
N LEU A 228 24.75 17.04 -5.85
CA LEU A 228 23.75 16.78 -6.89
C LEU A 228 23.86 17.80 -8.04
N LYS A 229 24.02 19.10 -7.73
CA LYS A 229 24.27 20.15 -8.73
C LYS A 229 25.53 19.86 -9.54
N ASN A 230 26.62 19.50 -8.88
CA ASN A 230 27.90 19.24 -9.54
C ASN A 230 27.83 18.01 -10.46
N VAL A 231 27.25 16.91 -9.98
CA VAL A 231 27.12 15.68 -10.75
C VAL A 231 26.17 15.87 -11.94
N THR A 232 25.03 16.53 -11.75
CA THR A 232 24.09 16.83 -12.86
C THR A 232 24.69 17.76 -13.88
N SER A 233 25.46 18.78 -13.48
CA SER A 233 26.18 19.67 -14.42
C SER A 233 27.18 18.91 -15.30
N LYS A 234 27.97 18.01 -14.71
CA LYS A 234 28.91 17.16 -15.46
C LYS A 234 28.19 16.21 -16.41
N LEU A 235 27.11 15.59 -15.93
CA LEU A 235 26.30 14.69 -16.73
C LEU A 235 25.62 15.42 -17.90
N ASN A 236 25.15 16.65 -17.70
CA ASN A 236 24.60 17.49 -18.76
C ASN A 236 25.61 17.74 -19.88
N GLN A 237 26.85 18.07 -19.52
CA GLN A 237 27.93 18.28 -20.50
C GLN A 237 28.24 16.98 -21.25
N GLY A 238 28.32 15.85 -20.53
CA GLY A 238 28.49 14.53 -21.13
C GLY A 238 27.37 14.14 -22.10
N MET A 239 26.11 14.34 -21.72
CA MET A 239 24.94 14.09 -22.57
C MET A 239 24.96 14.93 -23.85
N ARG A 240 25.39 16.20 -23.75
CA ARG A 240 25.59 17.08 -24.93
C ARG A 240 26.72 16.57 -25.82
N HIS A 241 27.83 16.13 -25.22
CA HIS A 241 28.97 15.55 -25.96
C HIS A 241 28.58 14.25 -26.69
N LEU A 242 27.69 13.44 -26.10
CA LEU A 242 27.09 12.27 -26.74
C LEU A 242 26.17 12.64 -27.93
N GLY A 243 25.93 13.93 -28.16
CA GLY A 243 25.12 14.44 -29.27
C GLY A 243 23.62 14.48 -29.01
N LEU A 244 23.18 14.37 -27.74
CA LEU A 244 21.76 14.46 -27.39
C LEU A 244 21.27 15.91 -27.54
N LYS A 245 20.16 16.09 -28.25
CA LYS A 245 19.57 17.40 -28.55
C LYS A 245 18.28 17.63 -27.75
N PRO A 246 17.93 18.88 -27.40
CA PRO A 246 16.65 19.19 -26.77
C PRO A 246 15.47 18.55 -27.51
N LYS A 247 14.47 18.09 -26.76
CA LYS A 247 13.26 17.36 -27.22
C LYS A 247 13.51 15.95 -27.77
N GLN A 248 14.76 15.49 -27.80
CA GLN A 248 15.09 14.10 -28.11
C GLN A 248 14.78 13.19 -26.92
N ARG A 249 14.13 12.06 -27.19
CA ARG A 249 13.69 11.13 -26.15
C ARG A 249 14.81 10.19 -25.75
N ILE A 250 15.05 10.10 -24.45
CA ILE A 250 15.93 9.10 -23.83
C ILE A 250 15.08 8.12 -23.03
N ALA A 251 15.56 6.90 -22.80
CA ALA A 251 14.89 5.97 -21.90
C ALA A 251 15.74 5.69 -20.67
N ILE A 252 15.07 5.50 -19.53
CA ILE A 252 15.68 4.95 -18.32
C ILE A 252 15.01 3.61 -18.02
N PHE A 253 15.80 2.54 -18.09
CA PHE A 253 15.41 1.17 -17.80
C PHE A 253 16.29 0.64 -16.68
N ALA A 254 15.93 0.99 -15.45
CA ALA A 254 16.69 0.63 -14.25
C ALA A 254 15.77 0.54 -13.03
N GLU A 255 16.23 -0.16 -12.01
CA GLU A 255 15.66 -0.14 -10.67
C GLU A 255 15.79 1.25 -10.03
N THR A 256 15.05 1.48 -8.95
CA THR A 256 15.09 2.73 -8.19
C THR A 256 16.39 2.88 -7.44
N ARG A 257 17.07 3.99 -7.69
CA ARG A 257 18.41 4.31 -7.18
C ARG A 257 18.72 5.78 -7.39
N ALA A 258 19.70 6.30 -6.66
CA ALA A 258 20.11 7.70 -6.75
C ALA A 258 20.48 8.11 -8.18
N GLU A 259 21.21 7.26 -8.90
CA GLU A 259 21.68 7.56 -10.25
C GLU A 259 20.52 7.69 -11.26
N TRP A 260 19.39 7.02 -11.01
CA TRP A 260 18.17 7.18 -11.81
C TRP A 260 17.67 8.62 -11.68
N LEU A 261 17.55 9.13 -10.45
CA LEU A 261 17.05 10.48 -10.20
C LEU A 261 18.04 11.54 -10.67
N VAL A 262 19.34 11.34 -10.46
CA VAL A 262 20.41 12.20 -10.99
C VAL A 262 20.32 12.31 -12.52
N THR A 263 20.16 11.17 -13.21
CA THR A 263 19.99 11.13 -14.66
C THR A 263 18.73 11.86 -15.10
N ALA A 264 17.63 11.71 -14.37
CA ALA A 264 16.38 12.39 -14.67
C ALA A 264 16.49 13.91 -14.51
N VAL A 265 17.09 14.39 -13.41
CA VAL A 265 17.34 15.82 -13.18
C VAL A 265 18.18 16.43 -14.30
N ALA A 266 19.26 15.77 -14.70
CA ALA A 266 20.11 16.19 -15.83
C ALA A 266 19.30 16.27 -17.14
N ALA A 267 18.50 15.24 -17.43
CA ALA A 267 17.65 15.21 -18.63
C ALA A 267 16.63 16.36 -18.66
N PHE A 268 15.97 16.67 -17.53
CA PHE A 268 15.03 17.80 -17.45
C PHE A 268 15.73 19.15 -17.70
N GLN A 269 16.94 19.34 -17.18
CA GLN A 269 17.74 20.56 -17.40
C GLN A 269 18.10 20.77 -18.88
N LEU A 270 18.23 19.67 -19.64
CA LEU A 270 18.49 19.66 -21.09
C LEU A 270 17.22 19.60 -21.95
N ASN A 271 16.04 19.65 -21.36
CA ASN A 271 14.75 19.48 -22.05
C ASN A 271 14.71 18.17 -22.86
N LEU A 272 15.22 17.08 -22.28
CA LEU A 272 15.19 15.73 -22.84
C LEU A 272 14.00 14.97 -22.24
N PRO A 273 12.92 14.69 -23.00
CA PRO A 273 11.81 13.90 -22.48
C PRO A 273 12.25 12.49 -22.11
N ILE A 274 11.90 12.07 -20.90
CA ILE A 274 12.29 10.76 -20.36
C ILE A 274 11.20 9.74 -20.65
N VAL A 275 11.57 8.64 -21.29
CA VAL A 275 10.73 7.45 -21.44
C VAL A 275 11.05 6.50 -20.28
N THR A 276 10.10 6.28 -19.38
CA THR A 276 10.31 5.40 -18.23
C THR A 276 9.79 4.00 -18.53
N VAL A 277 10.65 3.00 -18.35
CA VAL A 277 10.29 1.60 -18.49
C VAL A 277 10.65 0.87 -17.19
N PHE A 278 9.70 0.10 -16.66
CA PHE A 278 9.94 -0.68 -15.46
C PHE A 278 11.03 -1.73 -15.71
N ALA A 279 12.03 -1.81 -14.82
CA ALA A 279 13.05 -2.88 -14.80
C ALA A 279 12.45 -4.29 -14.90
N THR A 280 11.22 -4.46 -14.41
CA THR A 280 10.52 -5.75 -14.37
C THR A 280 9.50 -5.96 -15.48
N LEU A 281 9.39 -5.03 -16.44
CA LEU A 281 8.55 -5.24 -17.62
C LEU A 281 9.14 -6.37 -18.48
N GLY A 282 8.27 -7.21 -19.05
CA GLY A 282 8.71 -8.26 -19.97
C GLY A 282 9.29 -7.69 -21.28
N ASP A 283 10.18 -8.44 -21.92
CA ASP A 283 11.02 -7.97 -23.02
C ASP A 283 10.21 -7.38 -24.19
N GLU A 284 9.12 -8.02 -24.60
CA GLU A 284 8.22 -7.51 -25.66
C GLU A 284 7.61 -6.14 -25.30
N GLY A 285 7.31 -5.91 -24.02
CA GLY A 285 6.83 -4.62 -23.54
C GLY A 285 7.92 -3.55 -23.56
N VAL A 286 9.17 -3.91 -23.26
CA VAL A 286 10.33 -3.01 -23.34
C VAL A 286 10.60 -2.65 -24.81
N ILE A 287 10.64 -3.64 -25.70
CA ILE A 287 10.84 -3.45 -27.14
C ILE A 287 9.76 -2.53 -27.70
N HIS A 288 8.48 -2.79 -27.37
CA HIS A 288 7.37 -1.94 -27.80
C HIS A 288 7.57 -0.49 -27.35
N ALA A 289 7.92 -0.28 -26.08
CA ALA A 289 8.07 1.07 -25.53
C ALA A 289 9.21 1.85 -26.21
N LEU A 290 10.38 1.22 -26.37
CA LEU A 290 11.55 1.84 -26.99
C LEU A 290 11.34 2.13 -28.49
N ASN A 291 10.64 1.25 -29.21
CA ASN A 291 10.34 1.43 -30.62
C ASN A 291 9.25 2.47 -30.88
N GLU A 292 8.14 2.43 -30.14
CA GLU A 292 7.05 3.40 -30.30
C GLU A 292 7.57 4.82 -30.07
N THR A 293 8.46 4.99 -29.07
CA THR A 293 9.11 6.28 -28.74
C THR A 293 10.38 6.58 -29.52
N GLU A 294 10.88 5.69 -30.39
CA GLU A 294 12.09 5.91 -31.20
C GLU A 294 13.28 6.40 -30.35
N VAL A 295 13.49 5.77 -29.19
CA VAL A 295 14.55 6.17 -28.27
C VAL A 295 15.92 5.88 -28.88
N THR A 296 16.82 6.85 -28.77
CA THR A 296 18.19 6.76 -29.29
C THR A 296 19.23 6.45 -28.22
N CYS A 297 18.93 6.77 -26.95
CA CYS A 297 19.83 6.57 -25.82
C CYS A 297 19.10 5.91 -24.65
N LEU A 298 19.64 4.80 -24.14
CA LEU A 298 19.10 4.03 -23.04
C LEU A 298 20.06 4.06 -21.84
N PHE A 299 19.57 4.50 -20.70
CA PHE A 299 20.27 4.38 -19.41
C PHE A 299 19.77 3.12 -18.70
N THR A 300 20.69 2.23 -18.31
CA THR A 300 20.36 0.92 -17.71
C THR A 300 21.30 0.56 -16.57
N SER A 301 20.83 -0.26 -15.63
CA SER A 301 21.65 -0.82 -14.56
C SER A 301 22.52 -1.99 -15.07
N GLU A 302 23.60 -2.29 -14.35
CA GLU A 302 24.51 -3.42 -14.63
C GLU A 302 23.72 -4.74 -14.71
N GLU A 303 22.76 -4.93 -13.80
CA GLU A 303 21.93 -6.13 -13.69
C GLU A 303 21.03 -6.37 -14.91
N LEU A 304 20.71 -5.31 -15.65
CA LEU A 304 19.82 -5.36 -16.81
C LEU A 304 20.57 -5.36 -18.15
N MET A 305 21.91 -5.27 -18.14
CA MET A 305 22.74 -5.24 -19.36
C MET A 305 22.52 -6.46 -20.25
N GLY A 306 22.47 -7.67 -19.68
CA GLY A 306 22.24 -8.90 -20.43
C GLY A 306 20.89 -8.91 -21.15
N ARG A 307 19.84 -8.36 -20.51
CA ARG A 307 18.52 -8.18 -21.12
C ARG A 307 18.51 -7.08 -22.17
N CYS A 308 19.30 -6.02 -21.98
CA CYS A 308 19.46 -4.99 -23.00
C CYS A 308 20.10 -5.55 -24.28
N SER A 309 21.13 -6.40 -24.13
CA SER A 309 21.77 -7.08 -25.26
C SER A 309 20.79 -7.99 -26.01
N SER A 310 19.98 -8.79 -25.30
CA SER A 310 19.04 -9.71 -25.95
C SER A 310 17.95 -9.02 -26.78
N ILE A 311 17.55 -7.80 -26.40
CA ILE A 311 16.55 -7.02 -27.15
C ILE A 311 17.16 -6.05 -28.16
N ALA A 312 18.47 -5.82 -28.13
CA ALA A 312 19.13 -4.75 -28.86
C ALA A 312 18.91 -4.80 -30.38
N GLU A 313 18.85 -5.98 -30.99
CA GLU A 313 18.59 -6.13 -32.43
C GLU A 313 17.16 -5.71 -32.82
N LYS A 314 16.20 -5.87 -31.91
CA LYS A 314 14.78 -5.53 -32.13
C LYS A 314 14.47 -4.05 -31.91
N VAL A 315 15.46 -3.23 -31.51
CA VAL A 315 15.30 -1.79 -31.23
C VAL A 315 16.18 -0.97 -32.17
N PRO A 316 15.79 -0.80 -33.45
CA PRO A 316 16.68 -0.26 -34.49
C PRO A 316 17.18 1.16 -34.23
N CYS A 317 16.36 2.01 -33.59
CA CYS A 317 16.70 3.42 -33.31
C CYS A 317 17.74 3.60 -32.19
N LEU A 318 18.00 2.56 -31.39
CA LEU A 318 18.94 2.63 -30.28
C LEU A 318 20.37 2.75 -30.81
N ALA A 319 21.05 3.85 -30.43
CA ALA A 319 22.42 4.15 -30.82
C ALA A 319 23.38 4.17 -29.62
N ASN A 320 22.89 4.49 -28.42
CA ASN A 320 23.70 4.58 -27.21
C ASN A 320 23.08 3.79 -26.06
N VAL A 321 23.90 3.02 -25.35
CA VAL A 321 23.52 2.39 -24.08
C VAL A 321 24.52 2.84 -23.01
N VAL A 322 23.99 3.45 -21.94
CA VAL A 322 24.77 4.00 -20.83
C VAL A 322 24.51 3.15 -19.59
N CYS A 323 25.54 2.45 -19.12
CA CYS A 323 25.47 1.59 -17.93
C CYS A 323 25.70 2.41 -16.65
N ILE A 324 24.79 2.26 -15.68
CA ILE A 324 24.88 2.85 -14.35
C ILE A 324 25.84 2.01 -13.48
N ASN A 325 26.77 2.67 -12.79
CA ASN A 325 27.72 2.09 -11.82
C ASN A 325 28.75 1.08 -12.36
N SER A 326 28.95 0.98 -13.68
CA SER A 326 30.07 0.22 -14.22
C SER A 326 31.39 0.99 -14.09
N SER A 327 32.40 0.37 -13.47
CA SER A 327 33.80 0.75 -13.71
C SER A 327 34.15 0.51 -15.19
N LYS A 328 35.20 1.17 -15.69
CA LYS A 328 35.65 0.94 -17.07
C LYS A 328 35.97 -0.55 -17.32
N ASP A 329 36.64 -1.18 -16.36
CA ASP A 329 37.05 -2.60 -16.44
C ASP A 329 35.86 -3.57 -16.56
N LYS A 330 34.79 -3.36 -15.77
CA LYS A 330 33.55 -4.16 -15.89
C LYS A 330 32.80 -3.88 -17.18
N LEU A 331 32.93 -2.69 -17.74
CA LEU A 331 32.31 -2.35 -19.02
C LEU A 331 33.00 -3.07 -20.17
N GLU A 332 34.32 -3.24 -20.09
CA GLU A 332 35.10 -4.05 -21.03
C GLU A 332 34.72 -5.53 -20.92
N GLU A 333 34.52 -6.05 -19.71
CA GLU A 333 34.02 -7.41 -19.50
C GLU A 333 32.58 -7.59 -20.04
N LEU A 334 31.70 -6.62 -19.78
CA LEU A 334 30.34 -6.60 -20.32
C LEU A 334 30.31 -6.32 -21.82
N SER A 335 31.33 -5.68 -22.41
CA SER A 335 31.44 -5.46 -23.86
C SER A 335 31.69 -6.75 -24.64
N ALA A 336 32.04 -7.85 -23.94
CA ALA A 336 32.01 -9.19 -24.51
C ALA A 336 30.58 -9.71 -24.76
N THR A 337 29.54 -9.04 -24.25
CA THR A 337 28.15 -9.34 -24.62
C THR A 337 27.85 -8.87 -26.05
N PRO A 338 27.05 -9.62 -26.83
CA PRO A 338 26.81 -9.32 -28.24
C PRO A 338 25.85 -8.13 -28.38
N PHE A 339 26.36 -6.91 -28.30
CA PHE A 339 25.65 -5.74 -28.79
C PHE A 339 25.93 -5.55 -30.29
N PRO A 340 24.93 -5.17 -31.10
CA PRO A 340 25.19 -4.89 -32.51
C PRO A 340 26.11 -3.67 -32.66
N LYS A 341 27.02 -3.71 -33.64
CA LYS A 341 28.09 -2.70 -33.86
C LYS A 341 27.62 -1.24 -33.95
N ARG A 342 26.34 -0.99 -34.23
CA ARG A 342 25.76 0.36 -34.29
C ARG A 342 25.56 1.00 -32.91
N ILE A 343 25.56 0.20 -31.83
CA ILE A 343 25.32 0.67 -30.46
C ILE A 343 26.65 0.97 -29.79
N GLN A 344 26.81 2.20 -29.33
CA GLN A 344 27.93 2.61 -28.49
C GLN A 344 27.59 2.36 -27.01
N LEU A 345 28.50 1.66 -26.32
CA LEU A 345 28.42 1.41 -24.88
C LEU A 345 29.23 2.45 -24.12
N ASN A 346 28.65 3.04 -23.09
CA ASN A 346 29.29 4.02 -22.21
C ASN A 346 28.96 3.70 -20.73
N SER A 347 29.76 4.17 -19.77
CA SER A 347 29.31 4.26 -18.37
C SER A 347 28.77 5.64 -18.06
N LEU A 348 27.92 5.72 -17.03
CA LEU A 348 27.50 7.00 -16.47
C LEU A 348 28.71 7.81 -15.97
N SER A 349 29.71 7.14 -15.39
CA SER A 349 30.95 7.76 -14.93
C SER A 349 31.80 8.30 -16.08
N SER A 350 31.98 7.55 -17.17
CA SER A 350 32.73 8.01 -18.35
C SER A 350 32.03 9.18 -19.02
N LEU A 351 30.69 9.12 -19.08
CA LEU A 351 29.88 10.20 -19.63
C LEU A 351 30.06 11.48 -18.80
N ALA A 352 29.97 11.40 -17.47
CA ALA A 352 30.22 12.54 -16.59
C ALA A 352 31.65 13.10 -16.71
N SER A 353 32.67 12.23 -16.76
CA SER A 353 34.07 12.66 -16.95
C SER A 353 34.35 13.29 -18.31
N SER A 354 33.70 12.82 -19.38
CA SER A 354 33.82 13.43 -20.71
C SER A 354 33.31 14.87 -20.75
N GLY A 355 32.37 15.22 -19.87
CA GLY A 355 31.90 16.58 -19.68
C GLY A 355 32.97 17.52 -19.09
N GLU A 356 33.87 16.99 -18.25
CA GLU A 356 34.92 17.80 -17.61
C GLU A 356 36.04 18.22 -18.55
N SER A 357 36.32 17.42 -19.59
CA SER A 357 37.53 17.57 -20.41
C SER A 357 37.37 18.46 -21.65
N GLN A 358 36.13 18.81 -22.03
CA GLN A 358 35.87 19.67 -23.20
C GLN A 358 34.72 20.64 -22.93
N LEU A 359 34.99 21.94 -23.06
CA LEU A 359 33.95 22.96 -23.13
C LEU A 359 33.07 22.64 -24.34
N ALA A 360 31.83 22.21 -24.11
CA ALA A 360 30.86 22.06 -25.18
C ALA A 360 30.73 23.41 -25.93
N PRO A 361 30.61 23.41 -27.27
CA PRO A 361 30.43 24.66 -28.02
C PRO A 361 29.24 25.44 -27.43
N GLU A 362 29.45 26.70 -27.06
CA GLU A 362 28.41 27.59 -26.51
C GLU A 362 27.24 27.83 -27.49
N GLU A 363 27.43 27.48 -28.77
CA GLU A 363 26.50 27.74 -29.85
C GLU A 363 25.78 26.47 -30.33
N SER A 364 24.69 26.07 -29.68
CA SER A 364 23.50 25.55 -30.37
C SER A 364 22.35 25.23 -29.40
N MET A 365 21.52 26.24 -29.17
CA MET A 365 20.17 26.20 -28.59
C MET A 365 20.06 25.70 -27.14
N GLU A 366 20.25 26.62 -26.18
CA GLU A 366 19.66 26.53 -24.84
C GLU A 366 18.13 26.65 -24.92
N LEU A 367 17.45 25.64 -25.46
CA LEU A 367 16.02 25.49 -25.28
C LEU A 367 15.76 24.94 -23.89
N LYS A 368 15.92 25.81 -22.88
CA LYS A 368 15.41 25.57 -21.53
C LYS A 368 13.97 25.05 -21.61
N PRO A 369 13.61 24.04 -20.81
CA PRO A 369 12.29 23.45 -20.89
C PRO A 369 11.22 24.52 -20.66
N GLN A 370 10.16 24.46 -21.46
CA GLN A 370 8.94 25.22 -21.25
C GLN A 370 7.93 24.37 -20.49
N ARG A 371 6.94 25.02 -19.87
CA ARG A 371 5.95 24.33 -19.03
C ARG A 371 5.12 23.30 -19.84
N GLU A 372 4.83 23.57 -21.12
CA GLU A 372 4.12 22.65 -22.01
C GLU A 372 5.00 21.55 -22.61
N ASP A 373 6.34 21.66 -22.53
CA ASP A 373 7.23 20.64 -23.04
C ASP A 373 7.02 19.31 -22.29
N THR A 374 7.18 18.21 -23.00
CA THR A 374 7.04 16.86 -22.43
C THR A 374 8.22 16.59 -21.50
N ALA A 375 7.95 16.40 -20.21
CA ALA A 375 8.95 15.97 -19.26
C ALA A 375 9.14 14.45 -19.34
N ILE A 376 8.04 13.71 -19.32
CA ILE A 376 8.05 12.25 -19.18
C ILE A 376 7.01 11.59 -20.09
N ILE A 377 7.39 10.49 -20.73
CA ILE A 377 6.47 9.53 -21.34
C ILE A 377 6.49 8.27 -20.47
N MET A 378 5.47 8.12 -19.63
CA MET A 378 5.44 7.06 -18.63
C MET A 378 4.63 5.86 -19.13
N TYR A 379 5.30 4.72 -19.36
CA TYR A 379 4.62 3.52 -19.79
C TYR A 379 3.87 2.82 -18.66
N THR A 380 2.58 2.62 -18.88
CA THR A 380 1.69 1.90 -17.95
C THR A 380 1.44 0.49 -18.47
N SER A 381 1.45 -0.49 -17.58
CA SER A 381 1.17 -1.91 -17.93
C SER A 381 -0.33 -2.22 -17.94
N GLY A 382 -1.15 -1.33 -18.54
CA GLY A 382 -2.62 -1.36 -18.50
C GLY A 382 -3.27 -2.74 -18.75
N SER A 383 -4.53 -2.89 -18.33
CA SER A 383 -5.27 -4.17 -18.36
C SER A 383 -5.38 -4.83 -19.75
N THR A 384 -5.16 -4.05 -20.81
CA THR A 384 -5.16 -4.49 -22.22
C THR A 384 -3.91 -5.26 -22.64
N GLY A 385 -2.90 -5.42 -21.78
CA GLY A 385 -1.71 -6.24 -22.02
C GLY A 385 -0.57 -5.53 -22.76
N VAL A 386 -0.88 -4.68 -23.75
CA VAL A 386 0.12 -3.82 -24.42
C VAL A 386 0.31 -2.53 -23.60
N PRO A 387 1.55 -2.21 -23.18
CA PRO A 387 1.83 -0.98 -22.44
C PRO A 387 1.44 0.29 -23.23
N LYS A 388 0.95 1.32 -22.54
CA LYS A 388 0.65 2.63 -23.16
C LYS A 388 1.52 3.71 -22.53
N GLY A 389 2.19 4.52 -23.35
CA GLY A 389 2.95 5.69 -22.90
C GLY A 389 2.05 6.87 -22.61
N VAL A 390 1.98 7.32 -21.35
CA VAL A 390 1.24 8.53 -20.94
C VAL A 390 2.16 9.74 -21.07
N VAL A 391 1.75 10.77 -21.81
CA VAL A 391 2.54 11.97 -22.05
C VAL A 391 2.29 12.99 -20.95
N ILE A 392 3.31 13.24 -20.12
CA ILE A 392 3.26 14.14 -18.97
C ILE A 392 4.17 15.34 -19.23
N SER A 393 3.59 16.54 -19.24
CA SER A 393 4.35 17.78 -19.38
C SER A 393 5.02 18.19 -18.08
N HIS A 394 5.99 19.11 -18.16
CA HIS A 394 6.56 19.75 -16.98
C HIS A 394 5.49 20.40 -16.10
N TRP A 395 4.52 21.10 -16.70
CA TRP A 395 3.44 21.76 -15.98
C TRP A 395 2.53 20.77 -15.23
N ASN A 396 2.25 19.60 -15.82
CA ASN A 396 1.42 18.59 -15.16
C ASN A 396 2.03 18.13 -13.83
N LEU A 397 3.35 17.86 -13.81
CA LEU A 397 4.08 17.46 -12.60
C LEU A 397 4.16 18.58 -11.58
N VAL A 398 4.47 19.80 -12.02
CA VAL A 398 4.55 20.97 -11.14
C VAL A 398 3.20 21.28 -10.49
N CYS A 399 2.09 21.21 -11.25
CA CYS A 399 0.74 21.37 -10.69
C CYS A 399 0.37 20.30 -9.68
N ALA A 400 0.72 19.05 -9.96
CA ALA A 400 0.48 17.93 -9.05
C ALA A 400 1.23 18.13 -7.72
N LEU A 401 2.54 18.46 -7.79
CA LEU A 401 3.37 18.74 -6.62
C LEU A 401 2.80 19.90 -5.81
N LYS A 402 2.54 21.03 -6.47
CA LYS A 402 1.98 22.23 -5.85
C LYS A 402 0.68 21.92 -5.09
N ALA A 403 -0.24 21.18 -5.68
CA ALA A 403 -1.50 20.83 -5.03
C ALA A 403 -1.37 19.83 -3.88
N ILE A 404 -0.39 18.91 -3.93
CA ILE A 404 -0.09 18.01 -2.82
C ILE A 404 0.47 18.78 -1.62
N THR A 405 1.26 19.85 -1.84
CA THR A 405 1.75 20.67 -0.72
C THR A 405 0.63 21.25 0.12
N ASP A 406 -0.48 21.68 -0.51
CA ASP A 406 -1.67 22.18 0.18
C ASP A 406 -2.32 21.10 1.05
N SER A 407 -2.35 19.86 0.52
CA SER A 407 -2.93 18.71 1.23
C SER A 407 -2.08 18.26 2.42
N LEU A 408 -0.77 18.51 2.36
CA LEU A 408 0.19 18.19 3.42
C LEU A 408 0.44 19.36 4.38
N ALA A 409 -0.10 20.55 4.12
CA ALA A 409 0.15 21.75 4.92
C ALA A 409 -0.19 21.55 6.41
N SER A 410 -1.20 20.73 6.72
CA SER A 410 -1.57 20.44 8.11
C SER A 410 -0.58 19.58 8.89
N PHE A 411 0.36 18.90 8.22
CA PHE A 411 1.44 18.17 8.89
C PHE A 411 2.56 19.09 9.41
N GLY A 412 2.53 20.36 9.04
CA GLY A 412 3.58 21.32 9.31
C GLY A 412 4.81 21.11 8.44
N ASP A 413 5.80 21.96 8.67
CA ASP A 413 7.03 21.96 7.87
C ASP A 413 7.88 20.69 8.09
N PRO A 414 8.63 20.27 7.07
CA PRO A 414 9.61 19.20 7.20
C PRO A 414 10.64 19.53 8.31
N ARG A 415 10.98 18.51 9.10
CA ARG A 415 12.05 18.56 10.11
C ARG A 415 13.39 18.34 9.44
N GLU A 416 14.45 18.92 10.01
CA GLU A 416 15.81 18.76 9.47
C GLU A 416 16.29 17.31 9.49
N ASP A 417 15.77 16.48 10.40
CA ASP A 417 16.11 15.05 10.49
C ASP A 417 15.12 14.14 9.75
N ASP A 418 14.22 14.70 8.94
CA ASP A 418 13.33 13.90 8.12
C ASP A 418 14.07 13.09 7.07
N CYS A 419 13.62 11.85 6.87
CA CYS A 419 14.21 10.90 5.97
C CYS A 419 13.12 10.07 5.29
N TYR A 420 13.12 10.10 3.96
CA TYR A 420 12.29 9.27 3.11
C TYR A 420 13.06 8.00 2.73
N ILE A 421 12.41 6.84 2.82
CA ILE A 421 12.99 5.57 2.34
C ILE A 421 12.38 5.22 0.98
N ALA A 422 13.18 5.33 -0.07
CA ALA A 422 12.77 5.10 -1.45
C ALA A 422 13.01 3.65 -1.85
N TYR A 423 11.94 2.89 -2.07
CA TYR A 423 11.99 1.48 -2.48
C TYR A 423 10.91 1.11 -3.49
N LEU A 424 9.99 2.04 -3.78
CA LEU A 424 9.02 1.85 -4.85
C LEU A 424 9.68 2.20 -6.19
N PRO A 425 9.18 1.70 -7.33
CA PRO A 425 9.79 2.00 -8.61
C PRO A 425 9.62 3.47 -9.03
N LEU A 426 10.71 4.21 -9.27
CA LEU A 426 10.76 5.56 -9.87
C LEU A 426 10.10 5.65 -11.26
N ALA A 427 10.04 4.54 -11.99
CA ALA A 427 9.26 4.41 -13.22
C ALA A 427 7.72 4.48 -13.00
N HIS A 428 7.27 4.59 -11.75
CA HIS A 428 5.87 4.76 -11.37
C HIS A 428 5.62 6.18 -10.84
N ALA A 429 4.57 6.84 -11.33
CA ALA A 429 4.27 8.26 -11.03
C ALA A 429 4.17 8.59 -9.52
N LEU A 430 3.68 7.64 -8.70
CA LEU A 430 3.62 7.81 -7.25
C LEU A 430 5.01 8.05 -6.63
N GLU A 431 6.00 7.20 -6.93
CA GLU A 431 7.33 7.34 -6.33
C GLU A 431 8.03 8.60 -6.84
N LEU A 432 7.90 8.87 -8.14
CA LEU A 432 8.44 10.08 -8.74
C LEU A 432 7.93 11.35 -8.05
N LEU A 433 6.63 11.43 -7.73
CA LEU A 433 6.08 12.57 -7.00
C LEU A 433 6.54 12.62 -5.55
N CYS A 434 6.63 11.47 -4.86
CA CYS A 434 7.15 11.41 -3.49
C CYS A 434 8.59 11.93 -3.43
N GLU A 435 9.48 11.47 -4.32
CA GLU A 435 10.87 11.90 -4.35
C GLU A 435 11.00 13.38 -4.76
N ALA A 436 10.24 13.84 -5.75
CA ALA A 436 10.24 15.25 -6.13
C ALA A 436 9.73 16.17 -5.00
N MET A 437 8.75 15.72 -4.22
CA MET A 437 8.29 16.42 -3.02
C MET A 437 9.37 16.48 -1.94
N CYS A 438 10.10 15.37 -1.73
CA CYS A 438 11.20 15.32 -0.77
C CYS A 438 12.33 16.28 -1.16
N LEU A 439 12.71 16.31 -2.45
CA LEU A 439 13.71 17.24 -2.96
C LEU A 439 13.32 18.71 -2.76
N LEU A 440 12.06 19.05 -3.05
CA LEU A 440 11.53 20.39 -2.83
C LEU A 440 11.63 20.81 -1.35
N GLN A 441 11.31 19.88 -0.45
CA GLN A 441 11.21 20.11 0.99
C GLN A 441 12.54 19.97 1.75
N GLY A 442 13.62 19.51 1.10
CA GLY A 442 14.90 19.30 1.77
C GLY A 442 14.96 18.01 2.58
N VAL A 443 14.03 17.07 2.34
CA VAL A 443 13.99 15.77 3.01
C VAL A 443 15.00 14.84 2.34
N GLN A 444 15.87 14.23 3.14
CA GLN A 444 16.88 13.31 2.60
C GLN A 444 16.21 11.99 2.13
N ILE A 445 16.65 11.45 1.00
CA ILE A 445 16.11 10.23 0.39
C ILE A 445 17.14 9.12 0.51
N GLY A 446 16.84 8.08 1.28
CA GLY A 446 17.65 6.86 1.37
C GLY A 446 17.08 5.76 0.48
N TYR A 447 17.84 5.33 -0.52
CA TYR A 447 17.43 4.27 -1.45
C TYR A 447 17.56 2.87 -0.83
N SER A 448 16.51 2.08 -1.00
CA SER A 448 16.30 0.75 -0.46
C SER A 448 15.60 -0.13 -1.50
N SER A 449 15.36 -1.40 -1.17
CA SER A 449 14.55 -2.30 -1.95
C SER A 449 13.54 -3.03 -1.06
N PRO A 450 12.42 -3.55 -1.61
CA PRO A 450 11.52 -4.42 -0.87
C PRO A 450 12.23 -5.65 -0.24
N LEU A 451 13.37 -6.06 -0.81
CA LEU A 451 14.16 -7.20 -0.38
C LEU A 451 15.24 -6.85 0.66
N THR A 452 15.47 -5.57 0.95
CA THR A 452 16.46 -5.07 1.93
C THR A 452 15.87 -4.17 3.02
N LEU A 453 14.55 -3.89 2.96
CA LEU A 453 13.84 -2.96 3.83
C LEU A 453 14.02 -3.24 5.34
N THR A 454 13.96 -4.51 5.76
CA THR A 454 14.03 -4.92 7.17
C THR A 454 15.17 -5.91 7.40
N ASP A 455 15.63 -6.06 8.65
CA ASP A 455 16.72 -7.01 9.02
C ASP A 455 16.43 -8.48 8.65
N LYS A 456 15.17 -8.82 8.36
CA LYS A 456 14.72 -10.16 7.98
C LYS A 456 14.26 -10.24 6.52
N SER A 457 14.48 -9.19 5.74
CA SER A 457 14.16 -9.22 4.32
C SER A 457 15.07 -10.20 3.58
N LEU A 458 14.54 -10.82 2.52
CA LEU A 458 15.14 -11.99 1.86
C LEU A 458 16.57 -11.78 1.36
N ALA A 459 16.91 -10.56 0.94
CA ALA A 459 18.22 -10.24 0.39
C ALA A 459 19.19 -9.66 1.42
N VAL A 460 18.82 -9.58 2.70
CA VAL A 460 19.75 -9.18 3.78
C VAL A 460 20.45 -10.42 4.32
N LYS A 461 21.79 -10.37 4.37
CA LYS A 461 22.59 -11.41 5.02
C LYS A 461 22.26 -11.52 6.52
N ASP A 462 22.21 -12.74 7.03
CA ASP A 462 21.89 -12.98 8.44
C ASP A 462 22.92 -12.30 9.36
N GLY A 463 22.43 -11.49 10.31
CA GLY A 463 23.26 -10.68 11.20
C GLY A 463 23.51 -9.25 10.71
N CYS A 464 23.21 -8.94 9.45
CA CYS A 464 23.27 -7.58 8.92
C CYS A 464 21.97 -6.82 9.18
N LYS A 465 22.06 -5.48 9.25
CA LYS A 465 20.89 -4.60 9.43
C LYS A 465 20.20 -4.35 8.08
N GLY A 466 18.89 -4.25 8.09
CA GLY A 466 18.10 -3.75 6.97
C GLY A 466 18.13 -2.22 6.87
N ASP A 467 17.58 -1.70 5.79
CA ASP A 467 17.61 -0.28 5.47
C ASP A 467 16.83 0.58 6.47
N ALA A 468 15.63 0.13 6.86
CA ALA A 468 14.79 0.87 7.81
C ALA A 468 15.46 1.03 9.19
N THR A 469 16.24 0.03 9.61
CA THR A 469 16.95 0.05 10.90
C THR A 469 18.08 1.08 10.92
N LEU A 470 18.80 1.25 9.81
CA LEU A 470 19.88 2.25 9.68
C LEU A 470 19.33 3.64 9.41
N LEU A 471 18.48 3.79 8.38
CA LEU A 471 17.93 5.07 7.95
C LEU A 471 17.01 5.71 8.99
N LYS A 472 16.30 4.87 9.77
CA LYS A 472 15.25 5.31 10.69
C LYS A 472 14.27 6.30 10.01
N PRO A 473 13.59 5.86 8.94
CA PRO A 473 12.79 6.75 8.10
C PRO A 473 11.70 7.45 8.91
N THR A 474 11.42 8.70 8.56
CA THR A 474 10.32 9.49 9.12
C THR A 474 9.12 9.51 8.18
N VAL A 475 9.35 9.38 6.88
CA VAL A 475 8.30 9.35 5.84
C VAL A 475 8.38 8.04 5.07
N LEU A 476 7.23 7.38 4.91
CA LEU A 476 7.10 6.12 4.17
C LEU A 476 6.09 6.27 3.03
N GLY A 477 6.56 6.27 1.78
CA GLY A 477 5.71 6.00 0.63
C GLY A 477 5.44 4.51 0.56
N SER A 478 4.20 4.09 0.34
CA SER A 478 3.85 2.67 0.35
C SER A 478 2.67 2.33 -0.55
N VAL A 479 2.49 1.03 -0.75
CA VAL A 479 1.34 0.43 -1.42
C VAL A 479 0.68 -0.57 -0.46
N PRO A 480 -0.62 -0.88 -0.60
CA PRO A 480 -1.32 -1.73 0.37
C PRO A 480 -0.62 -3.07 0.65
N LEU A 481 -0.08 -3.72 -0.39
CA LEU A 481 0.63 -4.99 -0.25
C LEU A 481 1.87 -4.88 0.68
N VAL A 482 2.60 -3.76 0.62
CA VAL A 482 3.78 -3.56 1.46
C VAL A 482 3.37 -3.33 2.91
N LEU A 483 2.32 -2.54 3.16
CA LEU A 483 1.76 -2.36 4.49
C LEU A 483 1.26 -3.68 5.10
N GLU A 484 0.59 -4.52 4.29
CA GLU A 484 0.14 -5.85 4.70
C GLU A 484 1.32 -6.77 5.05
N ARG A 485 2.41 -6.74 4.28
CA ARG A 485 3.63 -7.49 4.58
C ARG A 485 4.27 -7.03 5.89
N ILE A 486 4.35 -5.72 6.14
CA ILE A 486 4.85 -5.17 7.41
C ILE A 486 3.96 -5.65 8.57
N LEU A 487 2.65 -5.56 8.43
CA LEU A 487 1.70 -6.00 9.47
C LEU A 487 1.86 -7.50 9.78
N LYS A 488 1.96 -8.35 8.76
CA LYS A 488 2.20 -9.79 8.92
C LYS A 488 3.55 -10.08 9.57
N GLY A 489 4.60 -9.36 9.19
CA GLY A 489 5.92 -9.47 9.82
C GLY A 489 5.88 -9.13 11.32
N ILE A 490 5.12 -8.10 11.70
CA ILE A 490 4.87 -7.73 13.10
C ILE A 490 4.12 -8.86 13.82
N GLN A 491 3.01 -9.34 13.25
CA GLN A 491 2.19 -10.41 13.83
C GLN A 491 3.00 -11.70 14.02
N MET A 492 3.84 -12.06 13.05
CA MET A 492 4.71 -13.22 13.12
C MET A 492 5.69 -13.13 14.30
N LYS A 493 6.41 -12.00 14.43
CA LYS A 493 7.33 -11.77 15.58
C LYS A 493 6.64 -11.80 16.94
N ILE A 494 5.36 -11.44 16.99
CA ILE A 494 4.57 -11.51 18.23
C ILE A 494 4.15 -12.94 18.51
N SER A 495 3.71 -13.68 17.48
CA SER A 495 3.31 -15.08 17.60
C SER A 495 4.45 -16.00 18.06
N GLU A 496 5.69 -15.70 17.64
CA GLU A 496 6.91 -16.40 18.10
C GLU A 496 7.12 -16.28 19.63
N ARG A 497 6.54 -15.26 20.28
CA ARG A 497 6.63 -15.07 21.74
C ARG A 497 5.55 -15.83 22.52
N GLY A 498 4.62 -16.50 21.85
CA GLY A 498 3.57 -17.30 22.44
C GLY A 498 2.16 -16.68 22.36
N ASN A 499 1.14 -17.51 22.58
CA ASN A 499 -0.27 -17.14 22.44
C ASN A 499 -0.69 -15.99 23.36
N GLU A 500 -0.13 -15.92 24.59
CA GLU A 500 -0.43 -14.83 25.52
C GLU A 500 0.04 -13.47 24.99
N ALA A 501 1.18 -13.43 24.29
CA ALA A 501 1.68 -12.20 23.68
C ALA A 501 0.75 -11.73 22.55
N SER A 502 0.22 -12.65 21.74
CA SER A 502 -0.77 -12.36 20.70
C SER A 502 -2.07 -11.79 21.28
N ILE A 503 -2.61 -12.41 22.35
CA ILE A 503 -3.82 -11.91 23.03
C ILE A 503 -3.61 -10.48 23.56
N VAL A 504 -2.46 -10.23 24.21
CA VAL A 504 -2.10 -8.89 24.73
C VAL A 504 -1.98 -7.88 23.59
N PHE A 505 -1.32 -8.26 22.49
CA PHE A 505 -1.16 -7.40 21.33
C PHE A 505 -2.50 -7.03 20.67
N ASP A 506 -3.37 -8.01 20.45
CA ASP A 506 -4.69 -7.79 19.86
C ASP A 506 -5.54 -6.88 20.75
N PHE A 507 -5.47 -7.06 22.06
CA PHE A 507 -6.15 -6.20 23.03
C PHE A 507 -5.67 -4.75 22.94
N PHE A 508 -4.36 -4.50 23.04
CA PHE A 508 -3.82 -3.13 23.00
C PHE A 508 -3.97 -2.47 21.63
N SER A 509 -3.93 -3.24 20.54
CA SER A 509 -4.19 -2.75 19.19
C SER A 509 -5.63 -2.25 19.06
N LYS A 510 -6.62 -3.05 19.48
CA LYS A 510 -8.05 -2.64 19.49
C LYS A 510 -8.29 -1.45 20.40
N TYR A 511 -7.70 -1.44 21.59
CA TYR A 511 -7.77 -0.33 22.52
C TYR A 511 -7.26 0.97 21.87
N LYS A 512 -6.10 0.92 21.23
CA LYS A 512 -5.51 2.10 20.58
C LYS A 512 -6.33 2.59 19.38
N ILE A 513 -6.85 1.68 18.56
CA ILE A 513 -7.73 2.03 17.43
C ILE A 513 -8.96 2.81 17.93
N ASN A 514 -9.60 2.34 19.00
CA ASN A 514 -10.77 3.00 19.57
C ASN A 514 -10.47 4.42 20.05
N TRP A 515 -9.37 4.62 20.79
CA TRP A 515 -8.97 5.96 21.26
C TRP A 515 -8.57 6.89 20.11
N THR A 516 -7.88 6.36 19.10
CA THR A 516 -7.48 7.12 17.90
C THR A 516 -8.71 7.62 17.13
N ARG A 517 -9.75 6.78 16.98
CA ARG A 517 -11.03 7.17 16.35
C ARG A 517 -11.73 8.30 17.10
N LEU A 518 -11.54 8.38 18.42
CA LEU A 518 -12.06 9.46 19.26
C LEU A 518 -11.18 10.72 19.24
N GLY A 519 -10.03 10.69 18.56
CA GLY A 519 -9.09 11.81 18.48
C GLY A 519 -8.11 11.87 19.66
N TYR A 520 -8.03 10.83 20.49
CA TYR A 520 -7.06 10.75 21.58
C TYR A 520 -5.80 9.98 21.15
N GLU A 521 -4.70 10.34 21.78
CA GLU A 521 -3.47 9.56 21.74
C GLU A 521 -3.31 8.74 23.03
N THR A 522 -2.45 7.72 22.99
CA THR A 522 -2.19 6.83 24.13
C THR A 522 -0.71 6.82 24.53
N PRO A 523 -0.12 7.94 25.01
CA PRO A 523 1.34 8.09 25.18
C PRO A 523 2.01 6.99 26.03
N LEU A 524 1.35 6.53 27.10
CA LEU A 524 1.93 5.50 27.98
C LEU A 524 1.90 4.11 27.34
N VAL A 525 0.79 3.75 26.70
CA VAL A 525 0.69 2.50 25.93
C VAL A 525 1.66 2.53 24.76
N ASP A 526 1.82 3.68 24.12
CA ASP A 526 2.75 3.90 23.00
C ASP A 526 4.19 3.64 23.40
N ARG A 527 4.62 4.17 24.55
CA ARG A 527 5.99 3.98 25.07
C ARG A 527 6.26 2.54 25.50
N ILE A 528 5.29 1.88 26.13
CA ILE A 528 5.49 0.56 26.75
C ILE A 528 5.31 -0.58 25.72
N PHE A 529 4.25 -0.51 24.90
CA PHE A 529 3.84 -1.61 24.03
C PHE A 529 4.20 -1.39 22.56
N PHE A 530 3.99 -0.19 22.03
CA PHE A 530 4.17 0.05 20.58
C PHE A 530 5.58 0.48 20.18
N LYS A 531 6.40 1.03 21.08
CA LYS A 531 7.78 1.43 20.77
C LYS A 531 8.61 0.28 20.14
N PRO A 532 8.66 -0.94 20.70
CA PRO A 532 9.42 -2.05 20.09
C PRO A 532 8.87 -2.47 18.71
N ILE A 533 7.58 -2.26 18.46
CA ILE A 533 6.95 -2.55 17.17
C ILE A 533 7.37 -1.50 16.13
N ARG A 534 7.39 -0.22 16.51
CA ARG A 534 7.84 0.88 15.64
C ARG A 534 9.31 0.73 15.26
N GLU A 535 10.14 0.22 16.16
CA GLU A 535 11.56 -0.05 15.90
C GLU A 535 11.78 -1.02 14.72
N LEU A 536 10.81 -1.88 14.40
CA LEU A 536 10.88 -2.78 13.23
C LEU A 536 10.89 -2.06 11.88
N VAL A 537 10.41 -0.81 11.84
CA VAL A 537 10.45 0.08 10.67
C VAL A 537 11.26 1.34 10.96
N GLY A 538 12.24 1.25 11.87
CA GLY A 538 13.19 2.33 12.18
C GLY A 538 12.78 3.28 13.30
N GLY A 539 11.57 3.15 13.84
CA GLY A 539 11.16 3.82 15.10
C GLY A 539 10.80 5.30 15.01
N LYS A 540 11.09 5.96 13.88
CA LYS A 540 10.87 7.42 13.69
C LYS A 540 9.75 7.77 12.71
N VAL A 541 9.06 6.79 12.13
CA VAL A 541 8.00 7.03 11.13
C VAL A 541 6.91 7.92 11.72
N ARG A 542 6.66 9.06 11.07
CA ARG A 542 5.67 10.07 11.43
C ARG A 542 4.62 10.32 10.35
N LEU A 543 4.83 9.80 9.15
CA LEU A 543 3.90 9.92 8.02
C LEU A 543 4.02 8.69 7.11
N VAL A 544 2.87 8.10 6.79
CA VAL A 544 2.76 7.07 5.74
C VAL A 544 1.84 7.59 4.64
N ILE A 545 2.31 7.56 3.39
CA ILE A 545 1.50 7.87 2.20
C ILE A 545 1.27 6.54 1.48
N CYS A 546 0.00 6.16 1.31
CA CYS A 546 -0.38 4.91 0.68
C CYS A 546 -1.23 5.17 -0.57
N GLY A 547 -0.85 4.54 -1.69
CA GLY A 547 -1.61 4.68 -2.93
C GLY A 547 -1.42 3.50 -3.89
N GLY A 548 -1.98 3.64 -5.08
CA GLY A 548 -1.81 2.68 -6.18
C GLY A 548 -2.76 1.48 -6.17
N ALA A 549 -3.34 1.10 -5.03
CA ALA A 549 -4.38 0.08 -4.95
C ALA A 549 -5.32 0.34 -3.76
N PRO A 550 -6.50 -0.32 -3.68
CA PRO A 550 -7.38 -0.22 -2.52
C PRO A 550 -6.71 -0.72 -1.24
N LEU A 551 -6.81 0.07 -0.16
CA LEU A 551 -6.33 -0.31 1.17
C LEU A 551 -7.49 -0.76 2.05
N ALA A 552 -7.40 -1.98 2.59
CA ALA A 552 -8.41 -2.50 3.51
C ALA A 552 -8.52 -1.62 4.77
N VAL A 553 -9.75 -1.36 5.22
CA VAL A 553 -10.06 -0.56 6.42
C VAL A 553 -9.27 -1.07 7.64
N GLN A 554 -9.23 -2.39 7.82
CA GLN A 554 -8.51 -3.02 8.91
C GLN A 554 -7.00 -2.70 8.83
N THR A 555 -6.36 -2.96 7.69
CA THR A 555 -4.93 -2.67 7.50
C THR A 555 -4.63 -1.19 7.76
N HIS A 556 -5.47 -0.28 7.26
CA HIS A 556 -5.33 1.15 7.49
C HIS A 556 -5.33 1.46 9.01
N GLU A 557 -6.37 1.06 9.73
CA GLU A 557 -6.52 1.36 11.15
C GLU A 557 -5.40 0.73 12.01
N PHE A 558 -5.03 -0.51 11.70
CA PHE A 558 -3.93 -1.18 12.38
C PHE A 558 -2.62 -0.46 12.13
N MET A 559 -2.25 -0.14 10.89
CA MET A 559 -0.99 0.55 10.61
C MET A 559 -0.92 1.92 11.29
N ARG A 560 -2.01 2.69 11.25
CA ARG A 560 -2.13 3.98 11.96
C ARG A 560 -1.91 3.81 13.47
N ALA A 561 -2.54 2.80 14.08
CA ALA A 561 -2.38 2.51 15.50
C ALA A 561 -0.96 2.04 15.85
N LEU A 562 -0.42 1.07 15.12
CA LEU A 562 0.89 0.47 15.42
C LEU A 562 2.02 1.49 15.28
N LEU A 563 2.03 2.22 14.16
CA LEU A 563 3.04 3.24 13.89
C LEU A 563 2.82 4.50 14.74
N GLY A 564 1.58 4.75 15.18
CA GLY A 564 1.23 5.95 15.94
C GLY A 564 1.39 7.22 15.13
N CYS A 565 1.16 7.13 13.82
CA CYS A 565 1.22 8.25 12.90
C CYS A 565 0.08 8.16 11.87
N PRO A 566 -0.26 9.26 11.19
CA PRO A 566 -1.24 9.24 10.13
C PRO A 566 -0.82 8.35 8.96
N VAL A 567 -1.81 7.63 8.41
CA VAL A 567 -1.70 6.88 7.17
C VAL A 567 -2.62 7.58 6.17
N LEU A 568 -2.03 8.32 5.24
CA LEU A 568 -2.76 9.05 4.21
C LEU A 568 -2.99 8.15 3.01
N GLN A 569 -4.19 8.21 2.45
CA GLN A 569 -4.54 7.56 1.20
C GLN A 569 -4.54 8.57 0.06
N GLY A 570 -3.92 8.20 -1.05
CA GLY A 570 -3.96 8.93 -2.31
C GLY A 570 -4.58 8.07 -3.40
N TYR A 571 -5.50 8.65 -4.17
CA TYR A 571 -5.98 8.07 -5.42
C TYR A 571 -5.59 8.97 -6.59
N GLY A 572 -5.00 8.34 -7.59
CA GLY A 572 -4.58 8.98 -8.83
C GLY A 572 -4.11 7.93 -9.82
N LEU A 573 -4.09 8.33 -11.08
CA LEU A 573 -3.66 7.52 -12.21
C LEU A 573 -2.38 8.10 -12.79
N THR A 574 -1.66 7.34 -13.61
CA THR A 574 -0.55 7.94 -14.38
C THR A 574 -1.08 9.06 -15.28
N GLU A 575 -2.28 8.86 -15.83
CA GLU A 575 -3.07 9.80 -16.62
C GLU A 575 -3.42 11.11 -15.89
N THR A 576 -3.34 11.13 -14.55
CA THR A 576 -3.53 12.34 -13.72
C THR A 576 -2.29 12.72 -12.92
N THR A 577 -1.13 12.26 -13.37
CA THR A 577 0.17 12.49 -12.71
C THR A 577 0.15 12.02 -11.26
N ALA A 578 -0.30 10.79 -11.02
CA ALA A 578 -0.48 10.15 -9.70
C ALA A 578 -1.34 10.93 -8.69
N SER A 579 -2.10 11.93 -9.14
CA SER A 579 -2.78 12.87 -8.26
C SER A 579 -4.23 13.04 -8.68
N GLY A 580 -5.15 13.07 -7.72
CA GLY A 580 -6.58 13.27 -8.00
C GLY A 580 -7.33 13.52 -6.71
N LEU A 581 -7.39 12.49 -5.85
CA LEU A 581 -7.97 12.53 -4.52
C LEU A 581 -6.88 12.30 -3.48
N PHE A 582 -6.94 13.02 -2.36
CA PHE A 582 -5.98 12.85 -1.27
C PHE A 582 -6.64 13.07 0.09
N SER A 583 -6.26 12.25 1.07
CA SER A 583 -6.71 12.40 2.45
C SER A 583 -5.85 13.41 3.20
N ILE A 584 -6.48 14.17 4.09
CA ILE A 584 -5.80 15.14 4.95
C ILE A 584 -5.35 14.51 6.28
N GLY A 585 -4.35 15.10 6.93
CA GLY A 585 -3.77 14.59 8.18
C GLY A 585 -4.76 14.39 9.33
N GLU A 586 -5.80 15.23 9.35
CA GLU A 586 -6.83 15.25 10.37
C GLU A 586 -7.97 14.29 10.12
N ASP A 587 -8.00 13.62 8.95
CA ASP A 587 -9.02 12.63 8.65
C ASP A 587 -8.77 11.34 9.46
N LEU A 588 -9.61 11.14 10.48
CA LEU A 588 -9.57 9.99 11.37
C LEU A 588 -10.23 8.74 10.77
N THR A 589 -10.83 8.84 9.58
CA THR A 589 -11.55 7.76 8.94
C THR A 589 -10.66 6.84 8.13
N ALA A 590 -11.15 5.61 7.91
CA ALA A 590 -10.51 4.59 7.11
C ALA A 590 -11.44 4.11 5.98
N GLY A 591 -10.84 3.57 4.91
CA GLY A 591 -11.58 3.11 3.73
C GLY A 591 -12.13 4.21 2.84
N ARG A 592 -11.63 5.45 2.97
CA ARG A 592 -11.91 6.59 2.08
C ARG A 592 -10.59 7.19 1.63
N VAL A 593 -10.54 7.75 0.43
CA VAL A 593 -9.31 8.33 -0.16
C VAL A 593 -9.18 9.84 0.04
N GLY A 594 -10.24 10.50 0.51
CA GLY A 594 -10.25 11.94 0.78
C GLY A 594 -10.95 12.76 -0.30
N GLY A 595 -10.64 14.05 -0.38
CA GLY A 595 -11.24 15.00 -1.34
C GLY A 595 -10.32 15.26 -2.53
N PRO A 596 -10.78 16.00 -3.56
CA PRO A 596 -9.93 16.40 -4.66
C PRO A 596 -8.78 17.27 -4.17
N ILE A 597 -7.62 17.17 -4.82
CA ILE A 597 -6.51 18.11 -4.60
C ILE A 597 -6.81 19.47 -5.25
N THR A 598 -6.14 20.54 -4.85
CA THR A 598 -6.50 21.93 -5.19
C THR A 598 -6.50 22.26 -6.69
N CYS A 599 -5.72 21.54 -7.50
CA CYS A 599 -5.69 21.70 -8.96
C CYS A 599 -6.69 20.80 -9.72
N THR A 600 -7.41 19.90 -9.03
CA THR A 600 -8.30 18.89 -9.61
C THR A 600 -9.77 19.19 -9.33
N ASN A 601 -10.62 18.98 -10.33
CA ASN A 601 -12.06 18.86 -10.23
C ASN A 601 -12.49 17.42 -10.57
N ILE A 602 -13.62 17.00 -10.01
CA ILE A 602 -14.14 15.64 -10.16
C ILE A 602 -15.58 15.70 -10.61
N ARG A 603 -15.95 14.96 -11.65
CA ARG A 603 -17.36 14.73 -12.00
C ARG A 603 -17.73 13.29 -11.72
N LEU A 604 -18.91 13.10 -11.12
CA LEU A 604 -19.50 11.78 -10.93
C LEU A 604 -20.52 11.55 -12.05
N ILE A 605 -20.32 10.51 -12.85
CA ILE A 605 -21.12 10.21 -14.04
C ILE A 605 -21.89 8.90 -13.81
N ASN A 606 -23.18 8.89 -14.14
CA ASN A 606 -23.99 7.66 -14.06
C ASN A 606 -23.36 6.55 -14.92
N TRP A 607 -23.30 5.34 -14.38
CA TRP A 607 -22.99 4.14 -15.14
C TRP A 607 -24.20 3.21 -15.11
N GLU A 608 -25.05 3.40 -16.12
CA GLU A 608 -26.36 2.75 -16.22
C GLU A 608 -26.26 1.22 -16.27
N GLU A 609 -25.27 0.69 -16.99
CA GLU A 609 -25.04 -0.76 -17.12
C GLU A 609 -24.75 -1.43 -15.77
N GLY A 610 -23.97 -0.77 -14.91
CA GLY A 610 -23.64 -1.24 -13.56
C GLY A 610 -24.65 -0.83 -12.49
N GLY A 611 -25.67 -0.04 -12.82
CA GLY A 611 -26.66 0.45 -11.85
C GLY A 611 -26.11 1.44 -10.83
N TYR A 612 -25.03 2.17 -11.16
CA TYR A 612 -24.47 3.20 -10.29
C TYR A 612 -24.92 4.58 -10.74
N ARG A 613 -25.68 5.27 -9.89
CA ARG A 613 -26.24 6.59 -10.21
C ARG A 613 -25.89 7.63 -9.16
N VAL A 614 -25.76 8.87 -9.59
CA VAL A 614 -25.54 10.03 -8.70
C VAL A 614 -26.73 10.30 -7.77
N THR A 615 -27.88 9.67 -8.07
CA THR A 615 -29.09 9.71 -7.24
C THR A 615 -29.16 8.59 -6.20
N ASP A 616 -28.19 7.67 -6.17
CA ASP A 616 -28.18 6.54 -5.26
C ASP A 616 -28.12 6.97 -3.79
N LYS A 617 -28.70 6.13 -2.91
CA LYS A 617 -28.70 6.31 -1.46
C LYS A 617 -28.03 5.12 -0.77
N PRO A 618 -27.33 5.31 0.36
CA PRO A 618 -27.20 6.55 1.14
C PRO A 618 -26.24 7.59 0.53
N TYR A 619 -25.40 7.19 -0.43
CA TYR A 619 -24.38 8.04 -1.05
C TYR A 619 -24.50 8.00 -2.58
N PRO A 620 -24.33 9.14 -3.28
CA PRO A 620 -24.23 9.18 -4.74
C PRO A 620 -23.08 8.31 -5.24
N ARG A 621 -23.30 7.57 -6.34
CA ARG A 621 -22.28 6.69 -6.95
C ARG A 621 -22.17 6.92 -8.45
N GLY A 622 -21.00 6.62 -9.02
CA GLY A 622 -20.80 6.73 -10.46
C GLY A 622 -19.34 6.63 -10.86
N GLU A 623 -19.10 6.75 -12.15
CA GLU A 623 -17.77 6.87 -12.72
C GLU A 623 -17.16 8.23 -12.40
N ILE A 624 -15.88 8.23 -12.06
CA ILE A 624 -15.12 9.45 -11.79
C ILE A 624 -14.50 9.95 -13.09
N TYR A 625 -14.79 11.19 -13.47
CA TYR A 625 -13.96 11.95 -14.41
C TYR A 625 -13.12 12.96 -13.63
N LEU A 626 -11.82 12.99 -13.92
CA LEU A 626 -10.88 13.91 -13.28
C LEU A 626 -10.49 15.00 -14.28
N GLY A 627 -10.57 16.26 -13.87
CA GLY A 627 -10.24 17.40 -14.71
C GLY A 627 -9.34 18.39 -13.99
N GLY A 628 -8.28 18.86 -14.65
CA GLY A 628 -7.31 19.75 -14.02
C GLY A 628 -6.00 19.85 -14.78
N ASP A 629 -5.14 20.76 -14.34
CA ASP A 629 -3.84 21.00 -14.97
C ASP A 629 -2.83 19.87 -14.72
N ASN A 630 -3.11 18.97 -13.77
CA ASN A 630 -2.34 17.74 -13.53
C ASN A 630 -2.73 16.59 -14.48
N VAL A 631 -3.80 16.73 -15.26
CA VAL A 631 -4.22 15.71 -16.24
C VAL A 631 -3.24 15.68 -17.41
N ALA A 632 -2.72 14.49 -17.70
CA ALA A 632 -1.73 14.24 -18.74
C ALA A 632 -2.22 14.65 -20.13
N MET A 633 -1.30 14.89 -21.07
CA MET A 633 -1.61 15.39 -22.40
C MET A 633 -2.31 14.38 -23.31
N GLY A 634 -2.30 13.10 -22.93
CA GLY A 634 -2.89 11.98 -23.65
C GLY A 634 -1.94 10.79 -23.72
N TYR A 635 -2.27 9.81 -24.56
CA TYR A 635 -1.38 8.69 -24.86
C TYR A 635 -0.49 9.00 -26.06
N PHE A 636 0.79 8.61 -25.97
CA PHE A 636 1.77 8.85 -27.00
C PHE A 636 1.39 8.12 -28.30
N LYS A 637 1.41 8.83 -29.44
CA LYS A 637 1.04 8.32 -30.77
C LYS A 637 -0.35 7.65 -30.84
N LYS A 638 -1.30 8.04 -29.98
CA LYS A 638 -2.69 7.52 -29.96
C LYS A 638 -3.74 8.63 -29.93
N PRO A 639 -3.81 9.47 -30.99
CA PRO A 639 -4.76 10.59 -31.06
C PRO A 639 -6.24 10.15 -31.09
N GLU A 640 -6.52 8.90 -31.44
CA GLU A 640 -7.86 8.31 -31.49
C GLU A 640 -8.45 7.95 -30.12
N SER A 641 -7.65 8.01 -29.05
CA SER A 641 -8.14 7.73 -27.70
C SER A 641 -9.18 8.76 -27.26
N THR A 642 -10.37 8.29 -26.92
CA THR A 642 -11.46 9.11 -26.36
C THR A 642 -11.37 9.25 -24.85
N ASP A 643 -10.34 8.67 -24.21
CA ASP A 643 -10.19 8.66 -22.76
C ASP A 643 -9.92 10.08 -22.22
N PHE A 644 -9.34 10.95 -23.06
CA PHE A 644 -9.06 12.35 -22.74
C PHE A 644 -9.91 13.30 -23.59
N PHE A 645 -10.41 14.37 -22.99
CA PHE A 645 -11.11 15.43 -23.70
C PHE A 645 -10.83 16.80 -23.08
N VAL A 646 -11.05 17.86 -23.83
CA VAL A 646 -10.90 19.24 -23.36
C VAL A 646 -12.26 19.91 -23.40
N GLU A 647 -12.67 20.50 -22.29
CA GLU A 647 -13.92 21.24 -22.16
C GLU A 647 -13.64 22.55 -21.43
N ASN A 648 -14.03 23.68 -22.02
CA ASN A 648 -13.80 25.02 -21.47
C ASN A 648 -12.32 25.28 -21.08
N GLY A 649 -11.38 24.80 -21.90
CA GLY A 649 -9.94 24.93 -21.65
C GLY A 649 -9.38 24.02 -20.56
N LYS A 650 -10.21 23.26 -19.84
CA LYS A 650 -9.80 22.28 -18.84
C LYS A 650 -9.72 20.89 -19.49
N ARG A 651 -8.62 20.19 -19.26
CA ARG A 651 -8.46 18.80 -19.70
C ARG A 651 -9.08 17.85 -18.69
N TRP A 652 -9.79 16.85 -19.19
CA TRP A 652 -10.46 15.80 -18.43
C TRP A 652 -10.00 14.43 -18.89
N VAL A 653 -10.02 13.47 -17.98
CA VAL A 653 -9.83 12.05 -18.27
C VAL A 653 -10.95 11.21 -17.69
N GLN A 654 -11.44 10.27 -18.50
CA GLN A 654 -12.35 9.22 -18.08
C GLN A 654 -11.56 8.12 -17.37
N THR A 655 -11.71 7.98 -16.06
CA THR A 655 -10.84 7.09 -15.27
C THR A 655 -11.16 5.61 -15.46
N GLY A 656 -12.41 5.28 -15.83
CA GLY A 656 -12.91 3.91 -15.78
C GLY A 656 -13.08 3.36 -14.35
N ASP A 657 -12.98 4.21 -13.33
CA ASP A 657 -13.11 3.84 -11.92
C ASP A 657 -14.44 4.39 -11.35
N ILE A 658 -15.10 3.57 -10.52
CA ILE A 658 -16.36 3.88 -9.85
C ILE A 658 -16.09 4.31 -8.42
N ALA A 659 -16.77 5.36 -7.94
CA ALA A 659 -16.70 5.79 -6.55
C ALA A 659 -18.06 6.20 -6.00
N GLU A 660 -18.09 6.35 -4.69
CA GLU A 660 -19.15 7.03 -3.95
C GLU A 660 -18.60 8.28 -3.24
N VAL A 661 -19.45 9.29 -3.07
CA VAL A 661 -19.11 10.53 -2.36
C VAL A 661 -19.90 10.66 -1.07
N HIS A 662 -19.19 10.92 0.03
CA HIS A 662 -19.79 11.09 1.35
C HIS A 662 -20.26 12.53 1.60
N PRO A 663 -21.12 12.78 2.60
CA PRO A 663 -21.66 14.12 2.89
C PRO A 663 -20.61 15.18 3.22
N ASP A 664 -19.42 14.76 3.68
CA ASP A 664 -18.28 15.64 3.94
C ASP A 664 -17.42 15.90 2.69
N GLY A 665 -17.81 15.40 1.52
CA GLY A 665 -17.08 15.53 0.26
C GLY A 665 -15.89 14.57 0.12
N ALA A 666 -15.72 13.63 1.06
CA ALA A 666 -14.72 12.59 0.90
C ALA A 666 -15.21 11.48 -0.03
N PHE A 667 -14.34 11.05 -0.93
CA PHE A 667 -14.62 9.97 -1.87
C PHE A 667 -14.15 8.62 -1.34
N ARG A 668 -14.89 7.57 -1.69
CA ARG A 668 -14.47 6.17 -1.55
C ARG A 668 -14.52 5.53 -2.92
N ILE A 669 -13.38 4.97 -3.34
CA ILE A 669 -13.31 4.18 -4.57
C ILE A 669 -13.99 2.83 -4.32
N ILE A 670 -14.91 2.45 -5.19
CA ILE A 670 -15.62 1.17 -5.15
C ILE A 670 -14.76 0.12 -5.86
N ASP A 671 -14.57 0.26 -7.18
CA ASP A 671 -13.66 -0.56 -7.97
C ASP A 671 -13.52 0.01 -9.39
N ARG A 672 -12.72 -0.63 -10.23
CA ARG A 672 -12.68 -0.35 -11.67
C ARG A 672 -13.90 -0.95 -12.34
N LYS A 673 -14.48 -0.26 -13.34
CA LYS A 673 -15.61 -0.78 -14.13
C LYS A 673 -15.36 -2.19 -14.67
N LYS A 674 -14.12 -2.46 -15.11
CA LYS A 674 -13.70 -3.76 -15.67
C LYS A 674 -13.53 -4.86 -14.61
N ASP A 675 -13.36 -4.49 -13.35
CA ASP A 675 -13.17 -5.40 -12.21
C ASP A 675 -14.49 -5.66 -11.46
N LEU A 676 -15.59 -5.01 -11.86
CA LEU A 676 -16.95 -5.27 -11.37
C LEU A 676 -17.59 -6.36 -12.21
N VAL A 677 -17.83 -7.53 -11.58
CA VAL A 677 -18.42 -8.69 -12.24
C VAL A 677 -19.84 -8.88 -11.75
N LYS A 678 -20.79 -9.00 -12.68
CA LYS A 678 -22.16 -9.39 -12.39
C LYS A 678 -22.24 -10.91 -12.31
N LEU A 679 -22.62 -11.43 -11.14
CA LEU A 679 -22.86 -12.86 -10.94
C LEU A 679 -24.23 -13.27 -11.53
N SER A 680 -24.47 -14.57 -11.66
CA SER A 680 -25.75 -15.08 -12.18
C SER A 680 -26.95 -14.72 -11.30
N SER A 681 -26.72 -14.40 -10.03
CA SER A 681 -27.72 -13.86 -9.10
C SER A 681 -28.18 -12.44 -9.45
N GLY A 682 -27.50 -11.76 -10.38
CA GLY A 682 -27.76 -10.37 -10.75
C GLY A 682 -27.00 -9.34 -9.92
N GLU A 683 -26.33 -9.76 -8.84
CA GLU A 683 -25.51 -8.91 -7.97
C GLU A 683 -24.14 -8.62 -8.59
N TYR A 684 -23.65 -7.39 -8.41
CA TYR A 684 -22.30 -7.01 -8.79
C TYR A 684 -21.34 -7.20 -7.62
N ILE A 685 -20.25 -7.90 -7.86
CA ILE A 685 -19.16 -8.03 -6.90
C ILE A 685 -17.92 -7.25 -7.35
N SER A 686 -17.23 -6.65 -6.39
CA SER A 686 -15.95 -5.99 -6.58
C SER A 686 -14.82 -6.97 -6.27
N LEU A 687 -14.12 -7.39 -7.31
CA LEU A 687 -12.98 -8.31 -7.17
C LEU A 687 -11.85 -7.67 -6.34
N GLY A 688 -11.58 -6.37 -6.56
CA GLY A 688 -10.53 -5.64 -5.83
C GLY A 688 -10.83 -5.52 -4.33
N LYS A 689 -12.11 -5.25 -3.97
CA LYS A 689 -12.57 -5.23 -2.57
C LYS A 689 -12.34 -6.58 -1.92
N ILE A 690 -12.83 -7.67 -2.54
CA ILE A 690 -12.70 -9.02 -2.00
C ILE A 690 -11.22 -9.34 -1.78
N GLU A 691 -10.37 -9.10 -2.77
CA GLU A 691 -8.93 -9.36 -2.66
C GLU A 691 -8.27 -8.58 -1.53
N SER A 692 -8.55 -7.27 -1.40
CA SER A 692 -7.98 -6.46 -0.33
C SER A 692 -8.35 -6.98 1.06
N ILE A 693 -9.58 -7.50 1.21
CA ILE A 693 -10.08 -8.08 2.46
C ILE A 693 -9.43 -9.43 2.71
N LEU A 694 -9.41 -10.33 1.72
CA LEU A 694 -8.87 -11.68 1.88
C LEU A 694 -7.34 -11.69 2.10
N LYS A 695 -6.61 -10.69 1.59
CA LYS A 695 -5.17 -10.51 1.87
C LYS A 695 -4.86 -10.24 3.34
N THR A 696 -5.83 -9.81 4.15
CA THR A 696 -5.64 -9.66 5.60
C THR A 696 -5.52 -11.00 6.32
N SER A 697 -5.87 -12.11 5.67
CA SER A 697 -5.68 -13.46 6.23
C SER A 697 -4.19 -13.77 6.44
N PRO A 698 -3.80 -14.35 7.59
CA PRO A 698 -2.41 -14.78 7.83
C PRO A 698 -1.91 -15.81 6.80
N PHE A 699 -2.82 -16.59 6.22
CA PHE A 699 -2.48 -17.62 5.23
C PHE A 699 -2.17 -17.06 3.86
N VAL A 700 -2.64 -15.86 3.52
CA VAL A 700 -2.62 -15.36 2.14
C VAL A 700 -1.50 -14.33 2.00
N GLU A 701 -0.53 -14.55 1.12
CA GLU A 701 0.46 -13.52 0.76
C GLU A 701 -0.02 -12.65 -0.41
N ASN A 702 -0.67 -13.28 -1.39
CA ASN A 702 -1.32 -12.63 -2.51
C ASN A 702 -2.46 -13.53 -3.01
N LEU A 703 -3.44 -12.99 -3.72
CA LEU A 703 -4.47 -13.81 -4.36
C LEU A 703 -5.03 -13.09 -5.59
N CYS A 704 -5.64 -13.84 -6.49
CA CYS A 704 -6.45 -13.33 -7.60
C CYS A 704 -7.82 -14.02 -7.53
N VAL A 705 -8.87 -13.23 -7.35
CA VAL A 705 -10.25 -13.71 -7.39
C VAL A 705 -10.72 -13.75 -8.83
N TYR A 706 -11.40 -14.82 -9.19
CA TYR A 706 -12.09 -15.00 -10.45
C TYR A 706 -13.58 -15.18 -10.18
N ALA A 707 -14.40 -14.51 -10.99
CA ALA A 707 -15.83 -14.66 -10.97
C ALA A 707 -16.32 -14.79 -12.41
N ASP A 708 -17.20 -15.75 -12.62
CA ASP A 708 -17.81 -16.02 -13.92
C ASP A 708 -19.30 -15.63 -13.84
N PRO A 709 -19.84 -14.87 -14.81
CA PRO A 709 -21.24 -14.43 -14.80
C PRO A 709 -22.28 -15.55 -14.77
N TYR A 710 -21.91 -16.77 -15.16
CA TYR A 710 -22.81 -17.94 -15.12
C TYR A 710 -22.91 -18.56 -13.71
N PHE A 711 -22.00 -18.21 -12.79
CA PHE A 711 -21.96 -18.73 -11.44
C PHE A 711 -22.40 -17.69 -10.40
N SER A 712 -22.92 -18.16 -9.27
CA SER A 712 -23.39 -17.31 -8.16
C SER A 712 -22.33 -17.06 -7.09
N TYR A 713 -21.10 -17.53 -7.34
CA TYR A 713 -19.97 -17.44 -6.43
C TYR A 713 -18.65 -17.25 -7.18
N PRO A 714 -17.64 -16.67 -6.52
CA PRO A 714 -16.28 -16.60 -7.04
C PRO A 714 -15.43 -17.82 -6.63
N VAL A 715 -14.28 -17.95 -7.30
CA VAL A 715 -13.16 -18.85 -6.95
C VAL A 715 -11.87 -18.03 -6.87
N ALA A 716 -10.79 -18.57 -6.28
CA ALA A 716 -9.54 -17.81 -6.18
C ALA A 716 -8.27 -18.63 -6.36
N VAL A 717 -7.27 -18.03 -7.03
CA VAL A 717 -5.89 -18.51 -7.04
C VAL A 717 -5.13 -17.79 -5.93
N VAL A 718 -4.50 -18.53 -5.03
CA VAL A 718 -3.95 -18.02 -3.78
C VAL A 718 -2.45 -18.34 -3.69
N VAL A 719 -1.63 -17.34 -3.40
CA VAL A 719 -0.24 -17.51 -2.95
C VAL A 719 -0.27 -17.51 -1.43
N THR A 720 0.16 -18.60 -0.81
CA THR A 720 0.08 -18.76 0.65
C THR A 720 1.39 -18.47 1.37
N SER A 721 1.29 -18.10 2.65
CA SER A 721 2.46 -18.01 3.52
C SER A 721 2.96 -19.40 3.86
N GLN A 722 4.20 -19.70 3.44
CA GLN A 722 4.83 -21.00 3.65
C GLN A 722 4.82 -21.40 5.13
N ALA A 723 5.26 -20.51 6.02
CA ALA A 723 5.32 -20.77 7.46
C ALA A 723 3.96 -21.13 8.06
N GLN A 724 2.88 -20.48 7.60
CA GLN A 724 1.53 -20.76 8.11
C GLN A 724 0.99 -22.09 7.58
N VAL A 725 1.26 -22.42 6.32
CA VAL A 725 0.87 -23.71 5.73
C VAL A 725 1.61 -24.86 6.40
N GLU A 726 2.93 -24.73 6.61
CA GLU A 726 3.75 -25.72 7.29
C GLU A 726 3.31 -25.92 8.75
N SER A 727 2.95 -24.84 9.45
CA SER A 727 2.40 -24.93 10.81
C SER A 727 1.09 -25.73 10.86
N VAL A 728 0.20 -25.54 9.87
CA VAL A 728 -1.04 -26.31 9.76
C VAL A 728 -0.76 -27.75 9.37
N ALA A 729 0.15 -28.00 8.44
CA ALA A 729 0.55 -29.35 8.04
C ALA A 729 1.13 -30.15 9.22
N ALA A 730 1.98 -29.54 10.04
CA ALA A 730 2.51 -30.15 11.26
C ALA A 730 1.40 -30.54 12.24
N LYS A 731 0.39 -29.68 12.44
CA LYS A 731 -0.77 -29.96 13.30
C LYS A 731 -1.65 -31.10 12.77
N LEU A 732 -1.68 -31.29 11.45
CA LEU A 732 -2.43 -32.34 10.76
C LEU A 732 -1.63 -33.63 10.56
N GLY A 733 -0.44 -33.74 11.14
CA GLY A 733 0.40 -34.94 11.06
C GLY A 733 1.14 -35.10 9.72
N LYS A 734 1.21 -34.05 8.89
CA LYS A 734 1.92 -34.01 7.60
C LYS A 734 3.21 -33.17 7.66
N GLY A 735 3.83 -33.11 8.84
CA GLY A 735 5.08 -32.38 9.03
C GLY A 735 6.25 -33.05 8.31
N GLY A 736 7.11 -32.26 7.66
CA GLY A 736 8.33 -32.74 6.99
C GLY A 736 8.23 -32.94 5.48
N GLU A 737 7.04 -32.85 4.88
CA GLU A 737 6.90 -32.78 3.42
C GLU A 737 7.34 -31.42 2.87
N LYS A 738 7.86 -31.40 1.64
CA LYS A 738 8.21 -30.14 0.98
C LYS A 738 6.94 -29.34 0.69
N TYR A 739 7.03 -28.02 0.84
CA TYR A 739 5.93 -27.08 0.64
C TYR A 739 5.16 -27.29 -0.68
N VAL A 740 5.86 -27.59 -1.78
CA VAL A 740 5.26 -27.83 -3.11
C VAL A 740 4.29 -29.02 -3.12
N HIS A 741 4.48 -30.02 -2.24
CA HIS A 741 3.56 -31.14 -2.08
C HIS A 741 2.41 -30.78 -1.14
N LEU A 742 2.69 -30.07 -0.05
CA LEU A 742 1.67 -29.63 0.92
C LEU A 742 0.57 -28.80 0.26
N VAL A 743 0.92 -27.91 -0.68
CA VAL A 743 -0.08 -27.04 -1.34
C VAL A 743 -0.98 -27.77 -2.34
N LYS A 744 -0.63 -29.00 -2.74
CA LYS A 744 -1.47 -29.86 -3.60
C LYS A 744 -2.36 -30.81 -2.81
N ASP A 745 -2.16 -30.89 -1.49
CA ASP A 745 -2.90 -31.80 -0.63
C ASP A 745 -4.34 -31.30 -0.38
N PRO A 746 -5.38 -32.07 -0.71
CA PRO A 746 -6.78 -31.63 -0.55
C PRO A 746 -7.15 -31.26 0.89
N VAL A 747 -6.53 -31.89 1.88
CA VAL A 747 -6.80 -31.60 3.30
C VAL A 747 -6.23 -30.24 3.68
N ILE A 748 -5.02 -29.92 3.20
CA ILE A 748 -4.38 -28.62 3.41
C ILE A 748 -5.14 -27.52 2.68
N VAL A 749 -5.48 -27.74 1.40
CA VAL A 749 -6.27 -26.79 0.60
C VAL A 749 -7.60 -26.47 1.29
N LYS A 750 -8.31 -27.48 1.79
CA LYS A 750 -9.56 -27.29 2.54
C LYS A 750 -9.37 -26.53 3.86
N ALA A 751 -8.26 -26.77 4.57
CA ALA A 751 -7.94 -26.05 5.80
C ALA A 751 -7.67 -24.57 5.54
N VAL A 752 -6.89 -24.26 4.49
CA VAL A 752 -6.61 -22.89 4.04
C VAL A 752 -7.89 -22.19 3.58
N LEU A 753 -8.71 -22.85 2.77
CA LEU A 753 -10.01 -22.34 2.33
C LEU A 753 -10.89 -21.99 3.53
N SER A 754 -11.02 -22.89 4.51
CA SER A 754 -11.81 -22.64 5.72
C SER A 754 -11.29 -21.43 6.50
N ALA A 755 -9.97 -21.23 6.58
CA ALA A 755 -9.38 -20.06 7.22
C ALA A 755 -9.71 -18.76 6.46
N ILE A 756 -9.62 -18.77 5.13
CA ILE A 756 -9.98 -17.64 4.27
C ILE A 756 -11.47 -17.30 4.41
N GLN A 757 -12.36 -18.31 4.37
CA GLN A 757 -13.80 -18.12 4.53
C GLN A 757 -14.16 -17.61 5.93
N LYS A 758 -13.49 -18.07 6.99
CA LYS A 758 -13.67 -17.52 8.34
C LYS A 758 -13.30 -16.04 8.40
N GLN A 759 -12.17 -15.66 7.78
CA GLN A 759 -11.74 -14.27 7.70
C GLN A 759 -12.75 -13.40 6.91
N ALA A 760 -13.24 -13.92 5.79
CA ALA A 760 -14.25 -13.25 4.96
C ALA A 760 -15.52 -12.94 5.74
N ASN A 761 -16.05 -13.94 6.46
CA ASN A 761 -17.24 -13.79 7.31
C ASN A 761 -16.99 -12.80 8.46
N LEU A 762 -15.82 -12.86 9.11
CA LEU A 762 -15.44 -11.94 10.19
C LEU A 762 -15.43 -10.47 9.70
N LEU A 763 -14.98 -10.25 8.48
CA LEU A 763 -14.91 -8.93 7.84
C LEU A 763 -16.18 -8.56 7.06
N LYS A 764 -17.27 -9.32 7.25
CA LYS A 764 -18.59 -9.06 6.70
C LYS A 764 -18.61 -8.96 5.17
N LEU A 765 -17.86 -9.81 4.49
CA LEU A 765 -18.13 -10.09 3.08
C LEU A 765 -19.47 -10.80 2.94
N GLU A 766 -20.24 -10.43 1.93
CA GLU A 766 -21.51 -11.08 1.64
C GLU A 766 -21.27 -12.50 1.13
N LYS A 767 -22.23 -13.42 1.29
CA LYS A 767 -22.04 -14.84 0.93
C LYS A 767 -21.60 -15.05 -0.52
N HIS A 768 -22.13 -14.24 -1.44
CA HIS A 768 -21.83 -14.30 -2.87
C HIS A 768 -20.48 -13.62 -3.21
N GLU A 769 -19.82 -12.95 -2.26
CA GLU A 769 -18.47 -12.40 -2.41
C GLU A 769 -17.37 -13.37 -1.93
N ILE A 770 -17.74 -14.48 -1.25
CA ILE A 770 -16.79 -15.40 -0.63
C ILE A 770 -16.40 -16.53 -1.60
N PRO A 771 -15.10 -16.74 -1.87
CA PRO A 771 -14.66 -17.85 -2.71
C PRO A 771 -15.08 -19.22 -2.17
N GLN A 772 -15.67 -20.05 -3.03
CA GLN A 772 -16.10 -21.41 -2.67
C GLN A 772 -15.00 -22.47 -2.86
N GLN A 773 -14.09 -22.24 -3.81
CA GLN A 773 -12.93 -23.08 -4.08
C GLN A 773 -11.68 -22.23 -4.24
N ILE A 774 -10.52 -22.82 -3.92
CA ILE A 774 -9.21 -22.19 -4.12
C ILE A 774 -8.20 -23.13 -4.77
N HIS A 775 -7.29 -22.54 -5.53
CA HIS A 775 -6.08 -23.20 -6.01
C HIS A 775 -4.87 -22.53 -5.35
N ILE A 776 -4.00 -23.29 -4.69
CA ILE A 776 -2.82 -22.75 -4.03
C ILE A 776 -1.63 -22.82 -4.99
N CYS A 777 -1.13 -21.64 -5.38
CA CYS A 777 0.08 -21.50 -6.18
C CYS A 777 1.32 -21.61 -5.28
N PRO A 778 2.25 -22.54 -5.53
CA PRO A 778 3.48 -22.67 -4.74
C PRO A 778 4.47 -21.53 -4.98
N GLU A 779 4.36 -20.84 -6.11
CA GLU A 779 5.30 -19.79 -6.50
C GLU A 779 4.84 -18.41 -6.01
N ILE A 780 5.76 -17.67 -5.42
CA ILE A 780 5.52 -16.28 -5.05
C ILE A 780 5.42 -15.42 -6.31
N TRP A 781 4.35 -14.65 -6.41
CA TRP A 781 4.17 -13.74 -7.54
C TRP A 781 5.12 -12.55 -7.46
N MET A 782 6.12 -12.60 -8.33
CA MET A 782 7.07 -11.52 -8.56
C MET A 782 6.79 -10.86 -9.91
N PRO A 783 7.15 -9.59 -10.12
CA PRO A 783 6.96 -8.93 -11.42
C PRO A 783 7.51 -9.72 -12.62
N GLN A 784 8.61 -10.47 -12.43
CA GLN A 784 9.22 -11.34 -13.44
C GLN A 784 8.32 -12.53 -13.85
N SER A 785 7.45 -13.00 -12.95
CA SER A 785 6.46 -14.05 -13.28
C SER A 785 5.41 -13.57 -14.29
N GLY A 786 5.31 -12.26 -14.53
CA GLY A 786 4.27 -11.69 -15.39
C GLY A 786 2.86 -11.70 -14.78
N LEU A 787 2.68 -12.23 -13.56
CA LEU A 787 1.39 -12.30 -12.85
C LEU A 787 1.04 -11.03 -12.06
N VAL A 788 2.05 -10.23 -11.73
CA VAL A 788 1.90 -8.91 -11.12
C VAL A 788 2.65 -7.85 -11.93
N THR A 789 2.22 -6.60 -11.80
CA THR A 789 2.93 -5.43 -12.33
C THR A 789 4.17 -5.16 -11.50
N ALA A 790 5.03 -4.28 -11.99
CA ALA A 790 6.21 -3.81 -11.26
C ALA A 790 5.87 -3.19 -9.88
N ALA A 791 4.68 -2.60 -9.74
CA ALA A 791 4.14 -2.09 -8.49
C ALA A 791 3.35 -3.14 -7.69
N PHE A 792 3.57 -4.42 -7.98
CA PHE A 792 2.90 -5.58 -7.36
C PHE A 792 1.36 -5.62 -7.47
N LYS A 793 0.76 -4.85 -8.41
CA LYS A 793 -0.67 -4.97 -8.73
C LYS A 793 -0.94 -6.22 -9.57
N ILE A 794 -2.05 -6.90 -9.34
CA ILE A 794 -2.39 -8.16 -10.03
C ILE A 794 -2.67 -7.91 -11.52
N LYS A 795 -2.09 -8.72 -12.41
CA LYS A 795 -2.43 -8.76 -13.84
C LYS A 795 -3.45 -9.87 -14.09
N ARG A 796 -4.72 -9.61 -13.78
CA ARG A 796 -5.83 -10.58 -13.81
C ARG A 796 -5.84 -11.47 -15.06
N ASN A 797 -5.80 -10.85 -16.24
CA ASN A 797 -5.81 -11.56 -17.52
C ASN A 797 -4.65 -12.56 -17.66
N ASN A 798 -3.47 -12.25 -17.13
CA ASN A 798 -2.32 -13.15 -17.17
C ASN A 798 -2.51 -14.32 -16.19
N VAL A 799 -3.03 -14.04 -14.99
CA VAL A 799 -3.38 -15.09 -14.01
C VAL A 799 -4.45 -16.01 -14.59
N TYR A 800 -5.51 -15.47 -15.20
CA TYR A 800 -6.58 -16.27 -15.79
C TYR A 800 -6.12 -17.12 -16.97
N LYS A 801 -5.16 -16.63 -17.77
CA LYS A 801 -4.54 -17.40 -18.84
C LYS A 801 -3.65 -18.52 -18.31
N GLN A 802 -2.81 -18.22 -17.32
CA GLN A 802 -1.86 -19.19 -16.77
C GLN A 802 -2.57 -20.30 -15.98
N PHE A 803 -3.59 -19.97 -15.19
CA PHE A 803 -4.33 -20.91 -14.34
C PHE A 803 -5.71 -21.25 -14.91
N HIS A 804 -5.86 -21.21 -16.25
CA HIS A 804 -7.17 -21.38 -16.90
C HIS A 804 -7.80 -22.73 -16.54
N GLN A 805 -7.01 -23.80 -16.61
CA GLN A 805 -7.49 -25.15 -16.34
C GLN A 805 -7.95 -25.31 -14.89
N GLU A 806 -7.13 -24.85 -13.95
CA GLU A 806 -7.41 -24.93 -12.52
C GLU A 806 -8.64 -24.10 -12.14
N ILE A 807 -8.83 -22.93 -12.76
CA ILE A 807 -10.02 -22.10 -12.56
C ILE A 807 -11.28 -22.82 -13.06
N GLN A 808 -11.23 -23.43 -14.26
CA GLN A 808 -12.36 -24.18 -14.80
C GLN A 808 -12.70 -25.40 -13.94
N ASP A 809 -11.68 -26.10 -13.44
CA ASP A 809 -11.87 -27.25 -12.55
C ASP A 809 -12.47 -26.82 -11.20
N MET A 810 -12.05 -25.67 -10.65
CA MET A 810 -12.66 -25.12 -9.44
C MET A 810 -14.14 -24.77 -9.65
N LEU A 811 -14.50 -24.14 -10.77
CA LEU A 811 -15.89 -23.78 -11.05
C LEU A 811 -16.80 -25.00 -11.26
N ARG A 812 -16.29 -26.09 -11.83
CA ARG A 812 -17.06 -27.33 -12.02
C ARG A 812 -17.29 -28.11 -10.72
N ASN A 813 -16.35 -28.00 -9.77
CA ASN A 813 -16.33 -28.80 -8.55
C ASN A 813 -16.80 -28.03 -7.30
N ALA A 814 -17.30 -26.79 -7.46
CA ALA A 814 -17.65 -25.88 -6.38
C ALA A 814 -19.11 -26.00 -5.91
#